data_AF-A0AAV6U9V5-F1
#
_entry.id   AF-A0AAV6U9V5-F1
#
_cell.length_a   1.000
_cell.length_b   1.000
_cell.length_c   1.000
_cell.angle_alpha   90.00
_cell.angle_beta   90.00
_cell.angle_gamma   90.00
#
_symmetry.space_group_name_H-M   'P 1'
#
loop_
_entity.id
_entity.type
_entity.pdbx_description
1 polymer ?
#
loop_
_entity_poly.entity_id
_entity_poly.type
_entity_poly.pdbx_seq_one_letter_code
_entity_poly.pdbx_strand_id
1 'polypeptide(L)'
;MHQLYVLFEHACGYALFRTTEFEEIALFLPQVRKSILDISKFRSIVFLKGFHLFQNGSEALENMNCIAKGELHLDLRLFLESNVPKSKKSTQSILLGVADQRLGSSISDALGIACSTSGTVSEVIRGIRHHFPKLIKGYKDQNILIKSQQALSHQFSRAKITNFDAKRSDCMVTETITMLDQLGKDITSLALRVREWYSFHFPELIKIVPDTETYIKCVSAIGDRQNLSEDIEDTLHLLLQDSEKVRKILEANHSSMGMEIAEEDVTNIESFIEQINSLIKRRDEMKKYLKLKMQKVAPNLSALIGEKVGARLISQAGSLNNLAKFPASTVQILGAEKSLFRGMKMKGKKVPKFGSLDQSSFIGKVGKTSQGRMARYLAHKCSLASRIDCFSKISSDKHGLCLKQLVEDRQKVLQMRANRITKSFFSESIAAFCFNTTIGLNMWSNIVCRSFFLSCMVLIGLSFATDDPFTTEEYDEKLTSFIREILENFRDQMPEGIPDIGIPPIDPLVIPDISEDIKEAVAQLVLRMRNISIEGISQFEIQTLKADLEKGFANFSISLPVLEAEGYCYMNGKVLGIFPITSDGPFFIKVSEVLIQGYGDLNVTTGGQTRLHMNDLKLHLTFGTLDIEFQSLLGGGQWTQTLVRLISSLGRQIFMKFHKEAMQELDKALLKLINSELDKGTLSDLLDQIPIGA
;
A
#
# COMPACT_ATOMS: atom_id res chain seq x y z
N MET A 1 49.56 51.64 -23.11
CA MET A 1 48.34 51.61 -22.27
C MET A 1 47.54 50.37 -22.63
N HIS A 2 47.02 49.67 -21.62
CA HIS A 2 46.24 48.45 -21.81
C HIS A 2 44.82 48.80 -22.26
N GLN A 3 44.31 48.11 -23.29
CA GLN A 3 42.88 48.21 -23.62
C GLN A 3 42.11 47.24 -22.72
N LEU A 4 41.27 47.78 -21.83
CA LEU A 4 40.43 46.99 -20.93
C LEU A 4 39.06 46.71 -21.59
N TYR A 5 38.78 45.43 -21.79
CA TYR A 5 37.48 44.90 -22.15
C TYR A 5 36.83 44.31 -20.91
N VAL A 6 35.54 44.52 -20.70
CA VAL A 6 34.80 43.99 -19.55
C VAL A 6 33.72 43.05 -20.04
N LEU A 7 33.79 41.79 -19.60
CA LEU A 7 32.74 40.80 -19.82
C LEU A 7 31.64 41.00 -18.80
N PHE A 8 30.40 41.11 -19.28
CA PHE A 8 29.21 41.16 -18.45
C PHE A 8 28.24 40.05 -18.84
N GLU A 9 27.97 39.19 -17.87
CA GLU A 9 27.07 38.05 -18.02
C GLU A 9 25.68 38.44 -17.51
N HIS A 10 24.67 38.22 -18.35
CA HIS A 10 23.28 38.49 -18.01
C HIS A 10 22.40 37.28 -18.34
N ALA A 11 21.22 37.20 -17.72
CA ALA A 11 20.25 36.14 -18.00
C ALA A 11 19.77 36.07 -19.48
N CYS A 12 20.05 37.09 -20.28
CA CYS A 12 19.68 37.15 -21.69
C CYS A 12 20.84 36.77 -22.62
N GLY A 13 22.08 36.73 -22.10
CA GLY A 13 23.26 36.57 -22.93
C GLY A 13 24.52 37.25 -22.39
N TYR A 14 25.56 37.26 -23.22
CA TYR A 14 26.86 37.84 -22.92
C TYR A 14 27.05 39.19 -23.59
N ALA A 15 27.46 40.19 -22.81
CA ALA A 15 27.81 41.50 -23.31
C ALA A 15 29.30 41.76 -23.10
N LEU A 16 29.98 42.23 -24.14
CA LEU A 16 31.37 42.66 -24.06
C LEU A 16 31.42 44.18 -24.22
N PHE A 17 31.97 44.85 -23.22
CA PHE A 17 32.15 46.29 -23.22
C PHE A 17 33.63 46.65 -23.36
N ARG A 18 33.92 47.74 -24.06
CA ARG A 18 35.25 48.35 -24.12
C ARG A 18 35.25 49.61 -23.26
N THR A 19 36.29 49.77 -22.45
CA THR A 19 36.52 50.98 -21.64
C THR A 19 37.62 51.83 -22.25
N THR A 20 37.49 53.16 -22.17
CA THR A 20 38.46 54.10 -22.76
C THR A 20 39.67 54.32 -21.87
N GLU A 21 39.50 54.46 -20.55
CA GLU A 21 40.53 54.39 -19.50
C GLU A 21 39.85 54.62 -18.14
N PHE A 22 40.28 53.91 -17.09
CA PHE A 22 39.72 54.05 -15.74
C PHE A 22 40.85 54.02 -14.71
N GLU A 23 41.07 55.12 -13.99
CA GLU A 23 42.15 55.25 -13.01
C GLU A 23 41.80 54.56 -11.68
N GLU A 24 42.74 53.76 -11.15
CA GLU A 24 42.52 53.01 -9.89
C GLU A 24 42.49 53.92 -8.65
N ILE A 25 43.27 55.00 -8.66
CA ILE A 25 43.44 55.91 -7.52
C ILE A 25 42.17 56.76 -7.28
N ALA A 26 41.45 57.09 -8.36
CA ALA A 26 40.29 57.97 -8.32
C ALA A 26 38.98 57.29 -7.85
N LEU A 27 38.97 55.96 -7.65
CA LEU A 27 37.78 55.16 -7.30
C LEU A 27 37.11 55.60 -5.99
N PHE A 28 37.91 56.06 -5.03
CA PHE A 28 37.44 56.44 -3.69
C PHE A 28 36.85 57.84 -3.64
N LEU A 29 37.03 58.65 -4.70
CA LEU A 29 36.49 59.99 -4.75
C LEU A 29 34.96 59.94 -4.93
N PRO A 30 34.19 60.66 -4.07
CA PRO A 30 32.73 60.67 -4.15
C PRO A 30 32.20 61.26 -5.47
N GLN A 31 33.00 62.12 -6.12
CA GLN A 31 32.69 62.70 -7.43
C GLN A 31 32.67 61.63 -8.54
N VAL A 32 33.63 60.70 -8.51
CA VAL A 32 33.72 59.60 -9.48
C VAL A 32 32.56 58.62 -9.29
N ARG A 33 32.18 58.30 -8.04
CA ARG A 33 30.99 57.48 -7.76
C ARG A 33 29.69 58.11 -8.28
N LYS A 34 29.51 59.43 -8.13
CA LYS A 34 28.37 60.15 -8.70
C LYS A 34 28.36 60.08 -10.23
N SER A 35 29.53 60.10 -10.86
CA SER A 35 29.64 59.98 -12.32
C SER A 35 29.23 58.61 -12.87
N ILE A 36 29.37 57.53 -12.08
CA ILE A 36 28.89 56.18 -12.44
C ILE A 36 27.36 56.10 -12.38
N LEU A 37 26.72 56.82 -11.45
CA LEU A 37 25.26 56.90 -11.35
C LEU A 37 24.65 57.70 -12.52
N ASP A 38 25.37 58.69 -13.05
CA ASP A 38 24.94 59.49 -14.19
C ASP A 38 25.15 58.75 -15.52
N ILE A 39 24.08 58.33 -16.19
CA ILE A 39 24.18 57.55 -17.44
C ILE A 39 24.96 58.28 -18.56
N SER A 40 24.78 59.58 -18.70
CA SER A 40 25.42 60.35 -19.78
C SER A 40 26.94 60.34 -19.64
N LYS A 41 27.45 60.40 -18.41
CA LYS A 41 28.89 60.31 -18.10
C LYS A 41 29.39 58.88 -18.16
N PHE A 42 28.56 57.92 -17.74
CA PHE A 42 28.93 56.50 -17.82
C PHE A 42 29.08 56.01 -19.27
N ARG A 43 28.23 56.51 -20.18
CA ARG A 43 28.26 56.15 -21.61
C ARG A 43 29.50 56.69 -22.35
N SER A 44 30.14 57.75 -21.86
CA SER A 44 31.42 58.20 -22.43
C SER A 44 32.60 57.33 -22.00
N ILE A 45 32.45 56.52 -20.95
CA ILE A 45 33.49 55.65 -20.41
C ILE A 45 33.35 54.22 -20.97
N VAL A 46 32.12 53.71 -21.09
CA VAL A 46 31.83 52.32 -21.43
C VAL A 46 31.09 52.21 -22.76
N PHE A 47 31.69 51.51 -23.72
CA PHE A 47 31.14 51.30 -25.06
C PHE A 47 30.82 49.82 -25.29
N LEU A 48 29.59 49.51 -25.71
CA LEU A 48 29.20 48.15 -26.10
C LEU A 48 29.95 47.74 -27.37
N LYS A 49 30.73 46.65 -27.31
CA LYS A 49 31.48 46.11 -28.45
C LYS A 49 30.72 45.02 -29.17
N GLY A 50 30.16 44.07 -28.41
CA GLY A 50 29.40 42.95 -28.91
C GLY A 50 28.39 42.46 -27.87
N PHE A 51 27.28 41.91 -28.34
CA PHE A 51 26.26 41.30 -27.50
C PHE A 51 25.80 40.01 -28.15
N HIS A 52 25.96 38.89 -27.44
CA HIS A 52 25.50 37.58 -27.85
C HIS A 52 24.26 37.22 -27.04
N LEU A 53 23.18 36.86 -27.74
CA LEU A 53 21.91 36.48 -27.12
C LEU A 53 21.76 34.97 -27.11
N PHE A 54 21.29 34.45 -25.98
CA PHE A 54 20.83 33.07 -25.92
C PHE A 54 19.52 32.94 -26.70
N GLN A 55 19.45 31.91 -27.54
CA GLN A 55 18.27 31.65 -28.36
C GLN A 55 17.20 30.93 -27.54
N ASN A 56 17.63 30.01 -26.65
CA ASN A 56 16.75 29.14 -25.88
C ASN A 56 16.98 29.25 -24.37
N GLY A 57 15.94 28.94 -23.59
CA GLY A 57 16.07 28.87 -22.12
C GLY A 57 16.97 27.73 -21.64
N SER A 58 17.03 26.62 -22.38
CA SER A 58 17.94 25.50 -22.10
C SER A 58 19.41 25.89 -22.25
N GLU A 59 19.73 26.58 -23.35
CA GLU A 59 21.07 27.13 -23.62
C GLU A 59 21.47 28.13 -22.53
N ALA A 60 20.57 29.03 -22.14
CA ALA A 60 20.81 29.97 -21.04
C ALA A 60 21.06 29.25 -19.70
N LEU A 61 20.35 28.15 -19.43
CA LEU A 61 20.53 27.34 -18.23
C LEU A 61 21.88 26.59 -18.22
N GLU A 62 22.28 26.02 -19.35
CA GLU A 62 23.57 25.35 -19.53
C GLU A 62 24.73 26.34 -19.31
N ASN A 63 24.67 27.48 -19.99
CA ASN A 63 25.62 28.58 -19.82
C ASN A 63 25.68 29.06 -18.36
N MET A 64 24.54 29.25 -17.69
CA MET A 64 24.49 29.64 -16.28
C MET A 64 25.09 28.57 -15.35
N ASN A 65 24.88 27.28 -15.63
CA ASN A 65 25.46 26.19 -14.86
C ASN A 65 26.99 26.13 -15.02
N CYS A 66 27.52 26.35 -16.22
CA CYS A 66 28.97 26.43 -16.47
C CYS A 66 29.59 27.63 -15.74
N ILE A 67 28.96 28.81 -15.82
CA ILE A 67 29.39 30.00 -15.09
C ILE A 67 29.36 29.77 -13.58
N ALA A 68 28.30 29.17 -13.04
CA ALA A 68 28.20 28.88 -11.62
C ALA A 68 29.28 27.91 -11.11
N LYS A 69 29.87 27.10 -12.00
CA LYS A 69 31.01 26.23 -11.71
C LYS A 69 32.37 26.91 -11.98
N GLY A 70 32.39 28.01 -12.74
CA GLY A 70 33.61 28.67 -13.21
C GLY A 70 34.21 28.05 -14.48
N GLU A 71 33.42 27.28 -15.22
CA GLU A 71 33.83 26.61 -16.47
C GLU A 71 33.48 27.47 -17.70
N LEU A 72 34.33 27.42 -18.73
CA LEU A 72 34.12 28.13 -19.98
C LEU A 72 33.17 27.34 -20.90
N HIS A 73 31.98 27.88 -21.16
CA HIS A 73 31.03 27.32 -22.13
C HIS A 73 31.46 27.60 -23.58
N LEU A 74 31.00 26.77 -24.53
CA LEU A 74 31.34 26.89 -25.96
C LEU A 74 30.87 28.22 -26.55
N ASP A 75 29.65 28.68 -26.22
CA ASP A 75 29.11 29.94 -26.74
C ASP A 75 29.93 31.14 -26.26
N LEU A 76 30.34 31.11 -24.99
CA LEU A 76 31.19 32.16 -24.42
C LEU A 76 32.56 32.17 -25.09
N ARG A 77 33.13 31.00 -25.38
CA ARG A 77 34.39 30.88 -26.11
C ARG A 77 34.29 31.48 -27.52
N LEU A 78 33.29 31.09 -28.30
CA LEU A 78 33.06 31.61 -29.65
C LEU A 78 32.78 33.11 -29.64
N PHE A 79 32.06 33.59 -28.63
CA PHE A 79 31.78 35.02 -28.45
C PHE A 79 33.06 35.82 -28.15
N LEU A 80 33.94 35.31 -27.30
CA LEU A 80 35.22 35.97 -27.00
C LEU A 80 36.18 35.94 -28.20
N GLU A 81 36.31 34.80 -28.89
CA GLU A 81 37.15 34.67 -30.08
C GLU A 81 36.73 35.61 -31.24
N SER A 82 35.43 35.89 -31.37
CA SER A 82 34.90 36.78 -32.41
C SER A 82 35.00 38.27 -32.06
N ASN A 83 34.91 38.65 -30.79
CA ASN A 83 34.82 40.05 -30.38
C ASN A 83 36.13 40.64 -29.80
N VAL A 84 37.03 39.79 -29.30
CA VAL A 84 38.34 40.22 -28.77
C VAL A 84 39.39 40.17 -29.89
N PRO A 85 40.10 41.27 -30.18
CA PRO A 85 41.14 41.26 -31.21
C PRO A 85 42.32 40.36 -30.81
N LYS A 86 42.84 39.55 -31.74
CA LYS A 86 44.04 38.73 -31.51
C LYS A 86 45.27 39.63 -31.36
N SER A 87 45.96 39.53 -30.22
CA SER A 87 47.14 40.34 -29.90
C SER A 87 48.26 40.12 -30.93
N LYS A 88 48.49 41.09 -31.82
CA LYS A 88 49.74 41.17 -32.60
C LYS A 88 50.79 41.89 -31.76
N LYS A 89 51.97 41.27 -31.64
CA LYS A 89 53.09 41.54 -30.70
C LYS A 89 53.63 42.98 -30.54
N SER A 90 53.01 44.06 -31.05
CA SER A 90 53.74 45.33 -31.19
C SER A 90 53.16 46.64 -30.62
N THR A 91 51.95 46.76 -30.05
CA THR A 91 51.58 48.12 -29.54
C THR A 91 50.65 48.25 -28.33
N GLN A 92 49.73 47.33 -28.04
CA GLN A 92 48.86 47.43 -26.85
C GLN A 92 48.46 46.05 -26.33
N SER A 93 48.75 45.74 -25.05
CA SER A 93 48.34 44.50 -24.40
C SER A 93 46.87 44.59 -23.94
N ILE A 94 46.10 43.57 -24.27
CA ILE A 94 44.65 43.49 -24.03
C ILE A 94 44.41 42.86 -22.65
N LEU A 95 43.55 43.48 -21.85
CA LEU A 95 43.14 42.98 -20.55
C LEU A 95 41.63 42.71 -20.55
N LEU A 96 41.23 41.52 -20.10
CA LEU A 96 39.82 41.16 -19.94
C LEU A 96 39.41 41.23 -18.47
N GLY A 97 38.53 42.17 -18.16
CA GLY A 97 37.85 42.27 -16.88
C GLY A 97 36.72 41.25 -16.77
N VAL A 98 36.81 40.36 -15.78
CA VAL A 98 35.81 39.33 -15.48
C VAL A 98 35.29 39.53 -14.04
N ALA A 99 34.06 39.11 -13.76
CA ALA A 99 33.48 39.21 -12.42
C ALA A 99 34.01 38.14 -11.45
N ASP A 100 34.18 36.91 -11.93
CA ASP A 100 34.66 35.76 -11.16
C ASP A 100 36.12 35.42 -11.55
N GLN A 101 36.96 35.23 -10.55
CA GLN A 101 38.36 34.84 -10.72
C GLN A 101 38.50 33.43 -11.29
N ARG A 102 37.63 32.49 -10.92
CA ARG A 102 37.68 31.10 -11.41
C ARG A 102 37.39 31.03 -12.91
N LEU A 103 36.38 31.78 -13.34
CA LEU A 103 36.07 31.90 -14.75
C LEU A 103 37.22 32.62 -15.49
N GLY A 104 37.82 33.64 -14.86
CA GLY A 104 39.01 34.32 -15.38
C GLY A 104 40.19 33.38 -15.64
N SER A 105 40.50 32.46 -14.71
CA SER A 105 41.52 31.43 -14.94
C SER A 105 41.15 30.50 -16.10
N SER A 106 39.92 30.00 -16.14
CA SER A 106 39.45 29.11 -17.21
C SER A 106 39.51 29.77 -18.60
N ILE A 107 39.19 31.07 -18.69
CA ILE A 107 39.31 31.85 -19.92
C ILE A 107 40.78 32.05 -20.30
N SER A 108 41.64 32.35 -19.32
CA SER A 108 43.07 32.54 -19.56
C SER A 108 43.73 31.28 -20.08
N ASP A 109 43.42 30.13 -19.48
CA ASP A 109 43.92 28.82 -19.88
C ASP A 109 43.45 28.44 -21.29
N ALA A 110 42.19 28.74 -21.64
CA ALA A 110 41.60 28.34 -22.92
C ALA A 110 41.96 29.27 -24.10
N LEU A 111 42.05 30.58 -23.87
CA LEU A 111 42.21 31.59 -24.93
C LEU A 111 43.54 32.34 -24.89
N GLY A 112 44.36 32.16 -23.84
CA GLY A 112 45.62 32.87 -23.66
C GLY A 112 45.46 34.38 -23.43
N ILE A 113 44.28 34.83 -23.02
CA ILE A 113 43.97 36.23 -22.75
C ILE A 113 44.28 36.54 -21.27
N ALA A 114 44.97 37.64 -21.01
CA ALA A 114 45.20 38.11 -19.64
C ALA A 114 43.87 38.58 -19.03
N CYS A 115 43.44 37.93 -17.95
CA CYS A 115 42.21 38.26 -17.24
C CYS A 115 42.52 38.99 -15.93
N SER A 116 41.74 40.03 -15.59
CA SER A 116 41.84 40.77 -14.33
C SER A 116 40.50 40.83 -13.62
N THR A 117 40.55 40.67 -12.30
CA THR A 117 39.44 40.83 -11.35
C THR A 117 39.74 41.97 -10.36
N SER A 118 40.38 43.05 -10.82
CA SER A 118 40.71 44.20 -9.97
C SER A 118 39.45 44.94 -9.47
N GLY A 119 39.60 45.71 -8.38
CA GLY A 119 38.50 46.51 -7.82
C GLY A 119 37.88 47.51 -8.81
N THR A 120 38.67 48.02 -9.76
CA THR A 120 38.19 48.89 -10.85
C THR A 120 37.24 48.16 -11.79
N VAL A 121 37.57 46.92 -12.18
CA VAL A 121 36.69 46.09 -13.01
C VAL A 121 35.36 45.84 -12.32
N SER A 122 35.36 45.57 -11.01
CA SER A 122 34.14 45.35 -10.23
C SER A 122 33.21 46.58 -10.21
N GLU A 123 33.75 47.79 -10.05
CA GLU A 123 32.93 49.02 -10.09
C GLU A 123 32.40 49.34 -11.50
N VAL A 124 33.18 49.05 -12.55
CA VAL A 124 32.70 49.16 -13.93
C VAL A 124 31.56 48.16 -14.19
N ILE A 125 31.69 46.91 -13.74
CA ILE A 125 30.63 45.89 -13.81
C ILE A 125 29.39 46.33 -13.03
N ARG A 126 29.56 46.97 -11.87
CA ARG A 126 28.45 47.54 -11.09
C ARG A 126 27.72 48.65 -11.83
N GLY A 127 28.46 49.56 -12.46
CA GLY A 127 27.89 50.62 -13.31
C GLY A 127 27.14 50.05 -14.52
N ILE A 128 27.73 49.04 -15.18
CA ILE A 128 27.08 48.30 -16.29
C ILE A 128 25.78 47.67 -15.79
N ARG A 129 25.78 47.01 -14.63
CA ARG A 129 24.58 46.38 -14.06
C ARG A 129 23.47 47.40 -13.79
N HIS A 130 23.81 48.58 -13.27
CA HIS A 130 22.82 49.62 -12.96
C HIS A 130 22.19 50.21 -14.23
N HIS A 131 22.98 50.43 -15.28
CA HIS A 131 22.52 51.04 -16.54
C HIS A 131 22.21 50.03 -17.66
N PHE A 132 22.29 48.73 -17.38
CA PHE A 132 22.22 47.66 -18.38
C PHE A 132 21.05 47.79 -19.38
N PRO A 133 19.81 48.09 -18.94
CA PRO A 133 18.68 48.21 -19.87
C PRO A 133 18.82 49.36 -20.88
N LYS A 134 19.61 50.38 -20.54
CA LYS A 134 19.81 51.58 -21.37
C LYS A 134 21.08 51.47 -22.23
N LEU A 135 21.97 50.52 -21.94
CA LEU A 135 23.24 50.30 -22.66
C LEU A 135 23.09 49.37 -23.87
N ILE A 136 22.09 48.49 -23.87
CA ILE A 136 21.82 47.56 -24.98
C ILE A 136 20.89 48.21 -26.00
N LYS A 137 21.29 48.14 -27.28
CA LYS A 137 20.44 48.53 -28.41
C LYS A 137 19.57 47.34 -28.80
N GLY A 138 18.26 47.42 -28.58
CA GLY A 138 17.28 46.41 -29.02
C GLY A 138 16.30 45.92 -27.97
N TYR A 139 16.66 46.00 -26.67
CA TYR A 139 15.76 45.67 -25.55
C TYR A 139 15.45 46.93 -24.75
N LYS A 140 14.53 47.77 -25.27
CA LYS A 140 14.08 48.98 -24.59
C LYS A 140 13.13 48.67 -23.42
N ASP A 141 12.48 47.50 -23.45
CA ASP A 141 11.54 47.08 -22.44
C ASP A 141 12.25 46.40 -21.26
N GLN A 142 12.43 47.16 -20.17
CA GLN A 142 12.96 46.67 -18.91
C GLN A 142 12.24 45.40 -18.40
N ASN A 143 10.94 45.30 -18.70
CA ASN A 143 10.10 44.17 -18.33
C ASN A 143 10.58 42.83 -18.92
N ILE A 144 11.15 42.83 -20.13
CA ILE A 144 11.62 41.59 -20.76
C ILE A 144 12.87 41.08 -20.04
N LEU A 145 13.81 41.97 -19.71
CA LEU A 145 15.01 41.62 -18.98
C LEU A 145 14.69 41.01 -17.60
N ILE A 146 13.76 41.63 -16.86
CA ILE A 146 13.32 41.13 -15.55
C ILE A 146 12.64 39.76 -15.69
N LYS A 147 11.77 39.59 -16.69
CA LYS A 147 11.12 38.29 -16.96
C LYS A 147 12.12 37.20 -17.32
N SER A 148 13.13 37.50 -18.15
CA SER A 148 14.21 36.56 -18.47
C SER A 148 15.01 36.16 -17.23
N GLN A 149 15.33 37.11 -16.34
CA GLN A 149 15.98 36.82 -15.06
C GLN A 149 15.13 35.90 -14.17
N GLN A 150 13.83 36.19 -14.05
CA GLN A 150 12.89 35.37 -13.27
C GLN A 150 12.79 33.95 -13.85
N ALA A 151 12.63 33.82 -15.18
CA ALA A 151 12.53 32.54 -15.86
C ALA A 151 13.80 31.70 -15.67
N LEU A 152 14.97 32.28 -15.90
CA LEU A 152 16.25 31.59 -15.73
C LEU A 152 16.49 31.21 -14.26
N SER A 153 16.16 32.09 -13.32
CA SER A 153 16.26 31.81 -11.88
C SER A 153 15.38 30.62 -11.47
N HIS A 154 14.14 30.57 -11.96
CA HIS A 154 13.25 29.43 -11.73
C HIS A 154 13.81 28.15 -12.35
N GLN A 155 14.31 28.20 -13.58
CA GLN A 155 14.88 27.03 -14.25
C GLN A 155 16.15 26.53 -13.55
N PHE A 156 17.05 27.42 -13.14
CA PHE A 156 18.27 27.07 -12.42
C PHE A 156 17.98 26.47 -11.05
N SER A 157 17.08 27.10 -10.29
CA SER A 157 16.65 26.59 -8.99
C SER A 157 15.94 25.24 -9.12
N ARG A 158 15.08 25.09 -10.14
CA ARG A 158 14.46 23.81 -10.46
C ARG A 158 15.52 22.79 -10.81
N ALA A 159 16.39 23.00 -11.79
CA ALA A 159 17.42 22.04 -12.18
C ALA A 159 18.28 21.57 -10.98
N LYS A 160 18.67 22.49 -10.09
CA LYS A 160 19.40 22.13 -8.86
C LYS A 160 18.57 21.29 -7.88
N ILE A 161 17.26 21.49 -7.79
CA ILE A 161 16.38 20.82 -6.82
C ILE A 161 15.70 19.57 -7.41
N THR A 162 15.21 19.60 -8.65
CA THR A 162 14.49 18.52 -9.33
C THR A 162 15.39 17.33 -9.61
N ASN A 163 16.70 17.52 -9.79
CA ASN A 163 17.67 16.42 -9.79
C ASN A 163 17.61 15.59 -8.48
N PHE A 164 17.11 16.16 -7.39
CA PHE A 164 16.89 15.47 -6.11
C PHE A 164 15.44 15.00 -5.89
N ASP A 165 14.44 15.52 -6.61
CA ASP A 165 13.01 15.34 -6.27
C ASP A 165 12.13 15.02 -7.51
N ALA A 166 12.55 14.04 -8.32
CA ALA A 166 11.81 13.59 -9.52
C ALA A 166 10.42 12.96 -9.22
N LYS A 167 10.13 12.65 -7.95
CA LYS A 167 8.90 11.98 -7.51
C LYS A 167 7.75 12.93 -7.18
N ARG A 168 8.02 14.23 -7.17
CA ARG A 168 7.09 15.23 -6.62
C ARG A 168 5.96 15.59 -7.59
N SER A 169 5.01 14.67 -7.75
CA SER A 169 3.76 14.87 -8.47
C SER A 169 2.53 14.68 -7.56
N ASP A 170 2.64 15.11 -6.29
CA ASP A 170 1.58 15.02 -5.30
C ASP A 170 0.41 15.97 -5.60
N CYS A 171 0.66 17.13 -6.23
CA CYS A 171 -0.40 18.03 -6.69
C CYS A 171 -1.41 17.32 -7.63
N MET A 172 -0.93 16.43 -8.50
CA MET A 172 -1.83 15.69 -9.39
C MET A 172 -2.73 14.72 -8.63
N VAL A 173 -2.24 14.16 -7.52
CA VAL A 173 -3.01 13.29 -6.63
C VAL A 173 -4.07 14.10 -5.88
N THR A 174 -3.71 15.27 -5.35
CA THR A 174 -4.64 16.15 -4.63
C THR A 174 -5.76 16.69 -5.51
N GLU A 175 -5.45 17.09 -6.75
CA GLU A 175 -6.47 17.54 -7.70
C GLU A 175 -7.35 16.37 -8.13
N THR A 176 -6.77 15.20 -8.40
CA THR A 176 -7.54 14.02 -8.80
C THR A 176 -8.58 13.61 -7.76
N ILE A 177 -8.22 13.57 -6.47
CA ILE A 177 -9.19 13.21 -5.42
C ILE A 177 -10.28 14.26 -5.24
N THR A 178 -9.93 15.55 -5.37
CA THR A 178 -10.89 16.65 -5.29
C THR A 178 -11.89 16.56 -6.45
N MET A 179 -11.41 16.29 -7.66
CA MET A 179 -12.26 16.06 -8.84
C MET A 179 -13.12 14.81 -8.69
N LEU A 180 -12.59 13.72 -8.14
CA LEU A 180 -13.37 12.50 -7.88
C LEU A 180 -14.50 12.74 -6.86
N ASP A 181 -14.22 13.48 -5.79
CA ASP A 181 -15.21 13.83 -4.77
C ASP A 181 -16.27 14.79 -5.35
N GLN A 182 -15.89 15.70 -6.26
CA GLN A 182 -16.82 16.58 -6.97
C GLN A 182 -17.70 15.82 -7.96
N LEU A 183 -17.12 15.00 -8.83
CA LEU A 183 -17.85 14.15 -9.78
C LEU A 183 -18.86 13.24 -9.06
N GLY A 184 -18.50 12.68 -7.90
CA GLY A 184 -19.43 11.86 -7.11
C GLY A 184 -20.68 12.64 -6.65
N LYS A 185 -20.51 13.90 -6.22
CA LYS A 185 -21.62 14.76 -5.84
C LYS A 185 -22.46 15.16 -7.05
N ASP A 186 -21.82 15.53 -8.15
CA ASP A 186 -22.49 15.97 -9.37
C ASP A 186 -23.31 14.82 -9.97
N ILE A 187 -22.74 13.61 -10.06
CA ILE A 187 -23.47 12.40 -10.49
C ILE A 187 -24.69 12.17 -9.60
N THR A 188 -24.55 12.24 -8.27
CA THR A 188 -25.67 12.05 -7.35
C THR A 188 -26.75 13.12 -7.53
N SER A 189 -26.35 14.38 -7.68
CA SER A 189 -27.27 15.51 -7.87
C SER A 189 -28.03 15.41 -9.19
N LEU A 190 -27.34 15.08 -10.28
CA LEU A 190 -27.94 14.89 -11.60
C LEU A 190 -28.87 13.67 -11.61
N ALA A 191 -28.45 12.58 -10.95
CA ALA A 191 -29.24 11.37 -10.83
C ALA A 191 -30.55 11.59 -10.05
N LEU A 192 -30.50 12.35 -8.96
CA LEU A 192 -31.70 12.77 -8.23
C LEU A 192 -32.62 13.64 -9.10
N ARG A 193 -32.05 14.51 -9.95
CA ARG A 193 -32.81 15.37 -10.85
C ARG A 193 -33.52 14.59 -11.95
N VAL A 194 -32.84 13.64 -12.58
CA VAL A 194 -33.45 12.72 -13.57
C VAL A 194 -34.53 11.89 -12.92
N ARG A 195 -34.30 11.41 -11.69
CA ARG A 195 -35.31 10.69 -10.93
C ARG A 195 -36.56 11.53 -10.73
N GLU A 196 -36.45 12.77 -10.23
CA GLU A 196 -37.59 13.68 -10.08
C GLU A 196 -38.33 13.95 -11.39
N TRP A 197 -37.60 14.11 -12.51
CA TRP A 197 -38.22 14.39 -13.81
C TRP A 197 -38.99 13.18 -14.35
N TYR A 198 -38.38 11.99 -14.33
CA TYR A 198 -39.03 10.76 -14.79
C TYR A 198 -40.18 10.31 -13.86
N SER A 199 -40.18 10.77 -12.59
CA SER A 199 -41.25 10.48 -11.63
C SER A 199 -42.62 11.01 -12.06
N PHE A 200 -42.68 12.06 -12.87
CA PHE A 200 -43.95 12.55 -13.41
C PHE A 200 -44.59 11.54 -14.38
N HIS A 201 -43.75 10.76 -15.07
CA HIS A 201 -44.16 9.74 -16.02
C HIS A 201 -44.37 8.37 -15.36
N PHE A 202 -43.45 7.92 -14.50
CA PHE A 202 -43.55 6.65 -13.80
C PHE A 202 -43.19 6.77 -12.30
N PRO A 203 -44.13 7.23 -11.46
CA PRO A 203 -43.88 7.53 -10.04
C PRO A 203 -43.63 6.28 -9.19
N GLU A 204 -44.19 5.13 -9.57
CA GLU A 204 -44.08 3.87 -8.82
C GLU A 204 -42.63 3.33 -8.83
N LEU A 205 -41.87 3.61 -9.88
CA LEU A 205 -40.50 3.09 -10.08
C LEU A 205 -39.55 3.48 -8.95
N ILE A 206 -39.70 4.69 -8.37
CA ILE A 206 -38.85 5.16 -7.26
C ILE A 206 -38.99 4.27 -6.02
N LYS A 207 -40.22 3.79 -5.76
CA LYS A 207 -40.50 2.95 -4.58
C LYS A 207 -39.89 1.56 -4.76
N ILE A 208 -39.86 1.05 -6.00
CA ILE A 208 -39.35 -0.28 -6.31
C ILE A 208 -37.82 -0.29 -6.36
N VAL A 209 -37.21 0.75 -6.96
CA VAL A 209 -35.76 0.86 -7.13
C VAL A 209 -35.23 2.07 -6.36
N PRO A 210 -34.77 1.89 -5.10
CA PRO A 210 -34.29 3.00 -4.27
C PRO A 210 -32.88 3.49 -4.64
N ASP A 211 -32.05 2.60 -5.20
CA ASP A 211 -30.68 2.95 -5.59
C ASP A 211 -30.66 3.78 -6.87
N THR A 212 -29.95 4.91 -6.85
CA THR A 212 -30.08 5.92 -7.91
C THR A 212 -29.31 5.55 -9.17
N GLU A 213 -28.16 4.85 -9.06
CA GLU A 213 -27.40 4.41 -10.23
C GLU A 213 -28.13 3.29 -10.98
N THR A 214 -28.70 2.32 -10.27
CA THR A 214 -29.55 1.28 -10.88
C THR A 214 -30.85 1.85 -11.43
N TYR A 215 -31.47 2.83 -10.77
CA TYR A 215 -32.65 3.55 -11.26
C TYR A 215 -32.39 4.17 -12.65
N ILE A 216 -31.28 4.91 -12.82
CA ILE A 216 -30.94 5.54 -14.11
C ILE A 216 -30.80 4.48 -15.23
N LYS A 217 -30.18 3.34 -14.93
CA LYS A 217 -30.04 2.25 -15.91
C LYS A 217 -31.39 1.64 -16.30
N CYS A 218 -32.31 1.51 -15.33
CA CYS A 218 -33.67 1.04 -15.61
C CYS A 218 -34.43 2.05 -16.48
N VAL A 219 -34.36 3.34 -16.18
CA VAL A 219 -35.00 4.39 -16.99
C VAL A 219 -34.45 4.40 -18.41
N SER A 220 -33.13 4.23 -18.58
CA SER A 220 -32.49 4.11 -19.89
C SER A 220 -32.97 2.92 -20.72
N ALA A 221 -33.40 1.84 -20.07
CA ALA A 221 -33.85 0.62 -20.73
C ALA A 221 -35.35 0.65 -21.03
N ILE A 222 -36.14 1.29 -20.17
CA ILE A 222 -37.60 1.39 -20.30
C ILE A 222 -37.98 2.46 -21.34
N GLY A 223 -37.34 3.64 -21.28
CA GLY A 223 -37.72 4.77 -22.14
C GLY A 223 -39.17 5.19 -21.89
N ASP A 224 -40.03 4.98 -22.89
CA ASP A 224 -41.47 5.17 -22.77
C ASP A 224 -42.19 3.89 -22.33
N ARG A 225 -43.16 4.06 -21.43
CA ARG A 225 -43.91 2.96 -20.80
C ARG A 225 -44.83 2.20 -21.76
N GLN A 226 -45.14 2.77 -22.93
CA GLN A 226 -45.95 2.09 -23.95
C GLN A 226 -45.14 1.09 -24.78
N ASN A 227 -43.81 1.20 -24.79
CA ASN A 227 -42.95 0.43 -25.69
C ASN A 227 -42.25 -0.77 -25.01
N LEU A 228 -42.86 -1.36 -23.97
CA LEU A 228 -42.30 -2.55 -23.33
C LEU A 228 -42.48 -3.81 -24.20
N SER A 229 -41.38 -4.28 -24.79
CA SER A 229 -41.27 -5.60 -25.43
C SER A 229 -40.69 -6.65 -24.47
N GLU A 230 -40.85 -7.94 -24.80
CA GLU A 230 -40.26 -9.07 -24.04
C GLU A 230 -38.72 -8.94 -23.90
N ASP A 231 -38.04 -8.32 -24.88
CA ASP A 231 -36.59 -8.09 -24.85
C ASP A 231 -36.14 -7.12 -23.74
N ILE A 232 -37.03 -6.20 -23.33
CA ILE A 232 -36.74 -5.23 -22.25
C ILE A 232 -36.84 -5.92 -20.89
N GLU A 233 -37.70 -6.93 -20.74
CA GLU A 233 -37.79 -7.74 -19.52
C GLU A 233 -36.49 -8.50 -19.25
N ASP A 234 -35.92 -9.12 -20.28
CA ASP A 234 -34.62 -9.80 -20.20
C ASP A 234 -33.49 -8.83 -19.83
N THR A 235 -33.52 -7.63 -20.40
CA THR A 235 -32.55 -6.56 -20.09
C THR A 235 -32.68 -6.09 -18.62
N LEU A 236 -33.91 -5.95 -18.12
CA LEU A 236 -34.18 -5.59 -16.73
C LEU A 236 -33.76 -6.71 -15.76
N HIS A 237 -34.00 -7.98 -16.11
CA HIS A 237 -33.53 -9.13 -15.35
C HIS A 237 -32.00 -9.15 -15.21
N LEU A 238 -31.28 -8.83 -16.29
CA LEU A 238 -29.83 -8.74 -16.27
C LEU A 238 -29.31 -7.58 -15.41
N LEU A 239 -30.02 -6.45 -15.38
CA LEU A 239 -29.62 -5.25 -14.64
C LEU A 239 -29.90 -5.34 -13.13
N LEU A 240 -31.08 -5.84 -12.75
CA LEU A 240 -31.53 -5.85 -11.36
C LEU A 240 -31.09 -7.10 -10.60
N GLN A 241 -30.75 -8.19 -11.31
CA GLN A 241 -30.42 -9.52 -10.75
C GLN A 241 -31.48 -10.08 -9.78
N ASP A 242 -32.67 -9.49 -9.79
CA ASP A 242 -33.76 -9.77 -8.86
C ASP A 242 -35.06 -9.87 -9.65
N SER A 243 -35.52 -11.10 -9.85
CA SER A 243 -36.73 -11.40 -10.63
C SER A 243 -38.00 -10.85 -9.98
N GLU A 244 -38.02 -10.66 -8.66
CA GLU A 244 -39.20 -10.12 -7.98
C GLU A 244 -39.37 -8.63 -8.25
N LYS A 245 -38.27 -7.87 -8.32
CA LYS A 245 -38.33 -6.44 -8.66
C LYS A 245 -38.81 -6.22 -10.09
N VAL A 246 -38.36 -7.04 -11.04
CA VAL A 246 -38.79 -6.93 -12.44
C VAL A 246 -40.29 -7.19 -12.57
N ARG A 247 -40.82 -8.25 -11.94
CA ARG A 247 -42.27 -8.50 -11.91
C ARG A 247 -43.05 -7.33 -11.32
N LYS A 248 -42.58 -6.77 -10.19
CA LYS A 248 -43.20 -5.58 -9.58
C LYS A 248 -43.17 -4.36 -10.49
N ILE A 249 -42.12 -4.19 -11.31
CA ILE A 249 -42.04 -3.09 -12.29
C ILE A 249 -43.09 -3.29 -13.39
N LEU A 250 -43.28 -4.51 -13.88
CA LEU A 250 -44.30 -4.82 -14.90
C LEU A 250 -45.72 -4.64 -14.37
N GLU A 251 -46.01 -5.16 -13.18
CA GLU A 251 -47.28 -4.94 -12.49
C GLU A 251 -47.54 -3.45 -12.22
N ALA A 252 -46.50 -2.71 -11.81
CA ALA A 252 -46.57 -1.27 -11.62
C ALA A 252 -46.78 -0.52 -12.95
N ASN A 253 -46.22 -1.00 -14.05
CA ASN A 253 -46.41 -0.39 -15.36
C ASN A 253 -47.88 -0.49 -15.82
N HIS A 254 -48.47 -1.69 -15.74
CA HIS A 254 -49.88 -1.91 -16.09
C HIS A 254 -50.85 -1.12 -15.19
N SER A 255 -50.48 -0.88 -13.94
CA SER A 255 -51.29 -0.16 -12.96
C SER A 255 -50.93 1.33 -12.82
N SER A 256 -49.97 1.83 -13.61
CA SER A 256 -49.40 3.18 -13.41
C SER A 256 -50.35 4.29 -13.87
N MET A 257 -50.59 5.23 -12.96
CA MET A 257 -51.40 6.44 -13.18
C MET A 257 -50.56 7.65 -13.59
N GLY A 258 -49.30 7.45 -13.98
CA GLY A 258 -48.40 8.52 -14.40
C GLY A 258 -48.83 9.24 -15.68
N MET A 259 -48.22 10.40 -15.93
CA MET A 259 -48.52 11.25 -17.09
C MET A 259 -47.90 10.68 -18.37
N GLU A 260 -48.60 10.77 -19.50
CA GLU A 260 -48.02 10.50 -20.81
C GLU A 260 -47.01 11.60 -21.17
N ILE A 261 -45.81 11.19 -21.58
CA ILE A 261 -44.69 12.09 -21.86
C ILE A 261 -44.56 12.30 -23.37
N ALA A 262 -44.18 13.50 -23.80
CA ALA A 262 -43.91 13.77 -25.20
C ALA A 262 -42.57 13.14 -25.64
N GLU A 263 -42.46 12.74 -26.90
CA GLU A 263 -41.22 12.15 -27.46
C GLU A 263 -40.01 13.09 -27.33
N GLU A 264 -40.22 14.41 -27.42
CA GLU A 264 -39.18 15.42 -27.20
C GLU A 264 -38.61 15.37 -25.78
N ASP A 265 -39.48 15.19 -24.78
CA ASP A 265 -39.08 15.13 -23.37
C ASP A 265 -38.36 13.82 -23.04
N VAL A 266 -38.79 12.69 -23.62
CA VAL A 266 -38.08 11.40 -23.50
C VAL A 266 -36.66 11.52 -24.05
N THR A 267 -36.51 12.10 -25.24
CA THR A 267 -35.20 12.32 -25.88
C THR A 267 -34.29 13.18 -25.01
N ASN A 268 -34.84 14.22 -24.37
CA ASN A 268 -34.09 15.07 -23.44
C ASN A 268 -33.62 14.27 -22.20
N ILE A 269 -34.50 13.45 -21.61
CA ILE A 269 -34.16 12.60 -20.47
C ILE A 269 -33.07 11.59 -20.84
N GLU A 270 -33.18 10.95 -22.00
CA GLU A 270 -32.16 10.02 -22.52
C GLU A 270 -30.80 10.69 -22.72
N SER A 271 -30.78 11.90 -23.30
CA SER A 271 -29.55 12.70 -23.44
C SER A 271 -28.91 13.02 -22.09
N PHE A 272 -29.71 13.37 -21.07
CA PHE A 272 -29.20 13.57 -19.70
C PHE A 272 -28.65 12.27 -19.11
N ILE A 273 -29.29 11.14 -19.32
CA ILE A 273 -28.83 9.83 -18.87
C ILE A 273 -27.51 9.45 -19.53
N GLU A 274 -27.36 9.70 -20.84
CA GLU A 274 -26.11 9.47 -21.56
C GLU A 274 -24.97 10.33 -20.98
N GLN A 275 -25.24 11.60 -20.69
CA GLN A 275 -24.27 12.48 -20.01
C GLN A 275 -23.87 11.94 -18.63
N ILE A 276 -24.83 11.47 -17.82
CA ILE A 276 -24.54 10.86 -16.52
C ILE A 276 -23.70 9.59 -16.69
N ASN A 277 -24.03 8.73 -17.65
CA ASN A 277 -23.25 7.53 -17.95
C ASN A 277 -21.81 7.86 -18.39
N SER A 278 -21.63 8.93 -19.18
CA SER A 278 -20.31 9.46 -19.54
C SER A 278 -19.53 9.93 -18.30
N LEU A 279 -20.18 10.65 -17.37
CA LEU A 279 -19.57 11.07 -16.11
C LEU A 279 -19.21 9.88 -15.20
N ILE A 280 -20.03 8.83 -15.16
CA ILE A 280 -19.73 7.59 -14.42
C ILE A 280 -18.50 6.90 -15.01
N LYS A 281 -18.42 6.76 -16.34
CA LYS A 281 -17.23 6.22 -17.03
C LYS A 281 -15.97 7.04 -16.69
N ARG A 282 -16.06 8.38 -16.78
CA ARG A 282 -14.98 9.31 -16.42
C ARG A 282 -14.54 9.16 -14.97
N ARG A 283 -15.49 9.02 -14.02
CA ARG A 283 -15.21 8.77 -12.61
C ARG A 283 -14.38 7.51 -12.42
N ASP A 284 -14.72 6.42 -13.12
CA ASP A 284 -14.02 5.15 -12.97
C ASP A 284 -12.63 5.16 -13.64
N GLU A 285 -12.47 5.86 -14.76
CA GLU A 285 -11.16 6.17 -15.35
C GLU A 285 -10.28 6.97 -14.38
N MET A 286 -10.83 8.01 -13.74
CA MET A 286 -10.12 8.83 -12.76
C MET A 286 -9.73 8.02 -11.52
N LYS A 287 -10.55 7.04 -11.08
CA LYS A 287 -10.18 6.10 -9.99
C LYS A 287 -8.98 5.24 -10.40
N LYS A 288 -8.97 4.70 -11.63
CA LYS A 288 -7.84 3.91 -12.15
C LYS A 288 -6.58 4.77 -12.24
N TYR A 289 -6.70 6.00 -12.74
CA TYR A 289 -5.61 6.96 -12.80
C TYR A 289 -5.05 7.30 -11.41
N LEU A 290 -5.94 7.54 -10.43
CA LEU A 290 -5.54 7.80 -9.04
C LEU A 290 -4.73 6.62 -8.48
N LYS A 291 -5.15 5.38 -8.74
CA LYS A 291 -4.44 4.18 -8.28
C LYS A 291 -3.03 4.10 -8.85
N LEU A 292 -2.88 4.27 -10.16
CA LEU A 292 -1.58 4.24 -10.83
C LEU A 292 -0.65 5.37 -10.36
N LYS A 293 -1.21 6.57 -10.12
CA LYS A 293 -0.42 7.71 -9.63
C LYS A 293 -0.05 7.56 -8.16
N MET A 294 -0.94 7.05 -7.33
CA MET A 294 -0.65 6.82 -5.92
C MET A 294 0.47 5.80 -5.74
N GLN A 295 0.48 4.71 -6.51
CA GLN A 295 1.56 3.72 -6.45
C GLN A 295 2.94 4.32 -6.81
N LYS A 296 2.99 5.34 -7.68
CA LYS A 296 4.24 6.04 -8.03
C LYS A 296 4.67 7.05 -6.98
N VAL A 297 3.72 7.76 -6.37
CA VAL A 297 3.99 8.86 -5.43
C VAL A 297 4.17 8.36 -4.00
N ALA A 298 3.24 7.53 -3.51
CA ALA A 298 3.20 7.04 -2.13
C ALA A 298 2.71 5.58 -2.07
N PRO A 299 3.57 4.60 -2.45
CA PRO A 299 3.21 3.18 -2.43
C PRO A 299 2.92 2.67 -1.02
N ASN A 300 3.71 3.04 -0.01
CA ASN A 300 3.55 2.47 1.34
C ASN A 300 2.26 2.94 2.00
N LEU A 301 1.92 4.22 1.84
CA LEU A 301 0.64 4.77 2.31
C LEU A 301 -0.54 4.11 1.59
N SER A 302 -0.40 3.86 0.27
CA SER A 302 -1.40 3.16 -0.53
C SER A 302 -1.66 1.74 -0.05
N ALA A 303 -0.62 0.95 0.23
CA ALA A 303 -0.81 -0.41 0.72
C ALA A 303 -1.38 -0.47 2.13
N LEU A 304 -1.03 0.50 2.99
CA LEU A 304 -1.50 0.56 4.37
C LEU A 304 -3.00 0.83 4.48
N ILE A 305 -3.49 1.92 3.88
CA ILE A 305 -4.89 2.40 4.06
C ILE A 305 -5.74 2.41 2.78
N GLY A 306 -5.14 2.12 1.63
CA GLY A 306 -5.78 2.22 0.32
C GLY A 306 -5.62 3.59 -0.33
N GLU A 307 -5.78 3.61 -1.65
CA GLU A 307 -5.48 4.76 -2.52
C GLU A 307 -6.38 5.97 -2.22
N LYS A 308 -7.69 5.73 -2.05
CA LYS A 308 -8.68 6.81 -1.88
C LYS A 308 -8.52 7.54 -0.55
N VAL A 309 -8.32 6.79 0.54
CA VAL A 309 -8.12 7.36 1.88
C VAL A 309 -6.76 8.04 1.97
N GLY A 310 -5.71 7.43 1.41
CA GLY A 310 -4.37 8.03 1.31
C GLY A 310 -4.38 9.35 0.54
N ALA A 311 -5.05 9.40 -0.61
CA ALA A 311 -5.17 10.62 -1.41
C ALA A 311 -5.90 11.73 -0.65
N ARG A 312 -6.96 11.38 0.09
CA ARG A 312 -7.70 12.37 0.89
C ARG A 312 -6.86 12.92 2.05
N LEU A 313 -6.02 12.11 2.69
CA LEU A 313 -5.08 12.59 3.72
C LEU A 313 -4.07 13.59 3.13
N ILE A 314 -3.52 13.29 1.95
CA ILE A 314 -2.58 14.18 1.27
C ILE A 314 -3.27 15.50 0.88
N SER A 315 -4.49 15.42 0.34
CA SER A 315 -5.30 16.59 -0.04
C SER A 315 -5.63 17.47 1.18
N GLN A 316 -6.04 16.87 2.31
CA GLN A 316 -6.32 17.61 3.55
C GLN A 316 -5.07 18.27 4.14
N ALA A 317 -3.90 17.67 3.96
CA ALA A 317 -2.61 18.26 4.35
C ALA A 317 -2.07 19.29 3.34
N GLY A 318 -2.65 19.36 2.14
CA GLY A 318 -2.23 20.20 1.01
C GLY A 318 -1.03 19.66 0.22
N SER A 319 -0.15 18.85 0.83
CA SER A 319 0.96 18.18 0.13
C SER A 319 1.42 16.95 0.91
N LEU A 320 2.13 16.04 0.24
CA LEU A 320 2.71 14.86 0.89
C LEU A 320 3.80 15.27 1.91
N ASN A 321 4.54 16.34 1.61
CA ASN A 321 5.58 16.85 2.50
C ASN A 321 4.99 17.44 3.80
N ASN A 322 3.89 18.19 3.69
CA ASN A 322 3.18 18.67 4.88
C ASN A 322 2.63 17.50 5.71
N LEU A 323 2.09 16.47 5.05
CA LEU A 323 1.61 15.27 5.72
C LEU A 323 2.74 14.53 6.47
N ALA A 324 3.94 14.46 5.88
CA ALA A 324 5.11 13.85 6.52
C ALA A 324 5.60 14.65 7.76
N LYS A 325 5.46 15.99 7.72
CA LYS A 325 5.81 16.90 8.82
C LYS A 325 4.79 16.88 9.96
N PHE A 326 3.52 16.61 9.68
CA PHE A 326 2.51 16.56 10.72
C PHE A 326 2.79 15.45 11.75
N PRO A 327 2.54 15.72 13.04
CA PRO A 327 2.60 14.68 14.06
C PRO A 327 1.39 13.73 13.89
N ALA A 328 1.54 12.50 14.38
CA ALA A 328 0.49 11.48 14.29
C ALA A 328 -0.83 11.92 14.94
N SER A 329 -0.78 12.74 16.01
CA SER A 329 -1.96 13.31 16.65
C SER A 329 -2.76 14.22 15.72
N THR A 330 -2.09 15.02 14.88
CA THR A 330 -2.74 15.84 13.86
C THR A 330 -3.32 14.96 12.76
N VAL A 331 -2.56 13.96 12.28
CA VAL A 331 -3.05 13.01 11.25
C VAL A 331 -4.33 12.29 11.69
N GLN A 332 -4.45 11.97 12.98
CA GLN A 332 -5.65 11.35 13.55
C GLN A 332 -6.92 12.20 13.34
N ILE A 333 -6.81 13.51 13.49
CA ILE A 333 -7.95 14.45 13.47
C ILE A 333 -8.21 15.12 12.11
N LEU A 334 -7.34 14.88 11.12
CA LEU A 334 -7.50 15.43 9.76
C LEU A 334 -8.89 15.12 9.20
N GLY A 335 -9.57 16.15 8.70
CA GLY A 335 -10.93 16.07 8.18
C GLY A 335 -12.06 16.21 9.21
N ALA A 336 -11.77 16.16 10.52
CA ALA A 336 -12.74 16.38 11.60
C ALA A 336 -12.55 17.73 12.32
N GLU A 337 -11.69 18.61 11.81
CA GLU A 337 -11.28 19.87 12.44
C GLU A 337 -12.47 20.76 12.83
N LYS A 338 -13.44 20.97 11.93
CA LYS A 338 -14.64 21.78 12.22
C LYS A 338 -15.43 21.25 13.41
N SER A 339 -15.61 19.93 13.47
CA SER A 339 -16.31 19.26 14.57
C SER A 339 -15.51 19.29 15.87
N LEU A 340 -14.18 19.17 15.79
CA LEU A 340 -13.27 19.32 16.92
C LEU A 340 -13.33 20.73 17.51
N PHE A 341 -13.17 21.78 16.70
CA PHE A 341 -13.23 23.17 17.17
C PHE A 341 -14.62 23.53 17.73
N ARG A 342 -15.69 23.02 17.14
CA ARG A 342 -17.05 23.18 17.68
C ARG A 342 -17.21 22.49 19.04
N GLY A 343 -16.65 21.30 19.21
CA GLY A 343 -16.64 20.57 20.48
C GLY A 343 -15.76 21.23 21.56
N MET A 344 -14.67 21.87 21.17
CA MET A 344 -13.85 22.67 22.09
C MET A 344 -14.56 23.94 22.56
N LYS A 345 -15.30 24.61 21.65
CA LYS A 345 -16.07 25.83 21.99
C LYS A 345 -17.30 25.53 22.86
N MET A 346 -17.98 24.42 22.60
CA MET A 346 -19.15 23.99 23.38
C MET A 346 -18.72 22.98 24.45
N LYS A 347 -18.44 23.45 25.67
CA LYS A 347 -18.12 22.59 26.82
C LYS A 347 -19.17 21.47 26.94
N GLY A 348 -18.72 20.21 26.90
CA GLY A 348 -19.56 19.02 27.10
C GLY A 348 -19.90 18.20 25.85
N LYS A 349 -19.61 18.68 24.63
CA LYS A 349 -19.86 17.90 23.41
C LYS A 349 -18.68 16.95 23.11
N LYS A 350 -18.96 15.67 22.87
CA LYS A 350 -17.93 14.66 22.53
C LYS A 350 -17.17 15.09 21.29
N VAL A 351 -15.87 15.34 21.43
CA VAL A 351 -14.97 15.64 20.31
C VAL A 351 -14.78 14.40 19.44
N PRO A 352 -14.71 14.56 18.11
CA PRO A 352 -14.48 13.45 17.19
C PRO A 352 -13.10 12.84 17.46
N LYS A 353 -13.04 11.50 17.53
CA LYS A 353 -11.79 10.78 17.81
C LYS A 353 -10.95 10.54 16.56
N PHE A 354 -11.54 10.69 15.38
CA PHE A 354 -10.91 10.45 14.08
C PHE A 354 -11.71 11.20 13.00
N GLY A 355 -11.05 11.57 11.89
CA GLY A 355 -11.68 12.26 10.77
C GLY A 355 -11.72 11.41 9.50
N SER A 356 -10.90 11.74 8.52
CA SER A 356 -10.83 11.02 7.23
C SER A 356 -10.41 9.54 7.36
N LEU A 357 -9.75 9.18 8.47
CA LEU A 357 -9.42 7.80 8.80
C LEU A 357 -10.66 6.92 9.08
N ASP A 358 -11.82 7.49 9.40
CA ASP A 358 -13.06 6.74 9.66
C ASP A 358 -13.44 5.82 8.48
N GLN A 359 -13.13 6.27 7.27
CA GLN A 359 -13.43 5.52 6.05
C GLN A 359 -12.52 4.30 5.84
N SER A 360 -11.53 4.10 6.71
CA SER A 360 -10.70 2.90 6.67
C SER A 360 -11.45 1.69 7.25
N SER A 361 -11.32 0.55 6.57
CA SER A 361 -11.93 -0.71 7.00
C SER A 361 -11.44 -1.17 8.39
N PHE A 362 -10.21 -0.81 8.78
CA PHE A 362 -9.63 -1.16 10.08
C PHE A 362 -10.37 -0.56 11.27
N ILE A 363 -10.94 0.64 11.14
CA ILE A 363 -11.69 1.30 12.23
C ILE A 363 -13.14 0.80 12.26
N GLY A 364 -13.77 0.63 11.08
CA GLY A 364 -15.16 0.18 10.98
C GLY A 364 -15.40 -1.21 11.59
N LYS A 365 -14.40 -2.10 11.52
CA LYS A 365 -14.47 -3.48 12.08
C LYS A 365 -14.27 -3.56 13.60
N VAL A 366 -13.92 -2.46 14.27
CA VAL A 366 -13.62 -2.43 15.71
C VAL A 366 -14.77 -1.80 16.48
N GLY A 367 -15.10 -2.33 17.66
CA GLY A 367 -16.17 -1.81 18.52
C GLY A 367 -15.99 -0.33 18.90
N LYS A 368 -17.10 0.39 19.07
CA LYS A 368 -17.14 1.86 19.28
C LYS A 368 -16.25 2.38 20.42
N THR A 369 -16.02 1.58 21.45
CA THR A 369 -15.16 1.93 22.59
C THR A 369 -13.67 1.92 22.23
N SER A 370 -13.22 0.97 21.41
CA SER A 370 -11.83 0.77 21.00
C SER A 370 -11.44 1.51 19.72
N GLN A 371 -12.40 2.02 18.93
CA GLN A 371 -12.13 2.79 17.69
C GLN A 371 -11.13 3.93 17.88
N GLY A 372 -11.18 4.68 18.99
CA GLY A 372 -10.23 5.76 19.25
C GLY A 372 -8.79 5.28 19.49
N ARG A 373 -8.63 4.10 20.10
CA ARG A 373 -7.31 3.48 20.31
C ARG A 373 -6.74 2.98 18.99
N MET A 374 -7.59 2.37 18.16
CA MET A 374 -7.20 1.93 16.82
C MET A 374 -6.82 3.11 15.93
N ALA A 375 -7.64 4.16 15.88
CA ALA A 375 -7.38 5.34 15.06
C ALA A 375 -6.05 6.03 15.39
N ARG A 376 -5.69 6.10 16.68
CA ARG A 376 -4.38 6.62 17.09
C ARG A 376 -3.24 5.74 16.57
N TYR A 377 -3.35 4.43 16.75
CA TYR A 377 -2.33 3.48 16.28
C TYR A 377 -2.17 3.55 14.75
N LEU A 378 -3.28 3.57 14.02
CA LEU A 378 -3.29 3.73 12.57
C LEU A 378 -2.65 5.05 12.15
N ALA A 379 -3.00 6.17 12.79
CA ALA A 379 -2.41 7.47 12.49
C ALA A 379 -0.89 7.50 12.69
N HIS A 380 -0.36 6.82 13.71
CA HIS A 380 1.09 6.66 13.89
C HIS A 380 1.73 5.90 12.73
N LYS A 381 1.13 4.78 12.30
CA LYS A 381 1.66 3.99 11.17
C LYS A 381 1.53 4.74 9.84
N CYS A 382 0.44 5.49 9.63
CA CYS A 382 0.28 6.36 8.46
C CYS A 382 1.31 7.49 8.43
N SER A 383 1.61 8.14 9.57
CA SER A 383 2.64 9.17 9.66
C SER A 383 4.04 8.61 9.39
N LEU A 384 4.32 7.38 9.82
CA LEU A 384 5.57 6.71 9.49
C LEU A 384 5.65 6.37 7.99
N ALA A 385 4.59 5.79 7.42
CA ALA A 385 4.52 5.47 6.00
C ALA A 385 4.68 6.73 5.11
N SER A 386 4.01 7.84 5.46
CA SER A 386 4.10 9.08 4.69
C SER A 386 5.51 9.70 4.72
N ARG A 387 6.25 9.57 5.82
CA ARG A 387 7.65 9.99 5.90
C ARG A 387 8.56 9.14 5.04
N ILE A 388 8.38 7.83 5.06
CA ILE A 388 9.13 6.91 4.20
C ILE A 388 8.86 7.24 2.73
N ASP A 389 7.60 7.40 2.35
CA ASP A 389 7.22 7.73 0.97
C ASP A 389 7.77 9.09 0.52
N CYS A 390 7.75 10.11 1.39
CA CYS A 390 8.21 11.46 1.03
C CYS A 390 9.73 11.58 0.92
N PHE A 391 10.49 10.93 1.80
CA PHE A 391 11.94 11.12 1.88
C PHE A 391 12.76 9.98 1.26
N SER A 392 12.15 8.83 0.94
CA SER A 392 12.85 7.72 0.31
C SER A 392 13.13 8.00 -1.17
N LYS A 393 14.38 7.78 -1.59
CA LYS A 393 14.78 7.81 -3.00
C LYS A 393 14.22 6.63 -3.79
N ILE A 394 13.93 5.50 -3.16
CA ILE A 394 13.38 4.30 -3.81
C ILE A 394 11.95 4.07 -3.34
N SER A 395 10.99 4.07 -4.27
CA SER A 395 9.60 3.74 -3.99
C SER A 395 9.46 2.22 -3.89
N SER A 396 9.34 1.70 -2.67
CA SER A 396 9.06 0.29 -2.42
C SER A 396 7.81 0.18 -1.57
N ASP A 397 7.07 -0.93 -1.71
CA ASP A 397 5.83 -1.19 -0.97
C ASP A 397 6.02 -2.15 0.22
N LYS A 398 7.24 -2.67 0.40
CA LYS A 398 7.55 -3.67 1.43
C LYS A 398 7.25 -3.14 2.84
N HIS A 399 7.56 -1.86 3.09
CA HIS A 399 7.27 -1.24 4.37
C HIS A 399 5.77 -1.04 4.60
N GLY A 400 5.02 -0.66 3.57
CA GLY A 400 3.56 -0.52 3.61
C GLY A 400 2.88 -1.83 4.00
N LEU A 401 3.27 -2.93 3.36
CA LEU A 401 2.74 -4.27 3.65
C LEU A 401 3.07 -4.73 5.09
N CYS A 402 4.31 -4.52 5.54
CA CYS A 402 4.70 -4.83 6.91
C CYS A 402 3.89 -4.00 7.94
N LEU A 403 3.73 -2.70 7.69
CA LEU A 403 2.93 -1.82 8.55
C LEU A 403 1.45 -2.23 8.57
N LYS A 404 0.94 -2.72 7.44
CA LYS A 404 -0.43 -3.24 7.33
C LYS A 404 -0.64 -4.46 8.20
N GLN A 405 0.26 -5.45 8.14
CA GLN A 405 0.23 -6.63 9.01
C GLN A 405 0.19 -6.22 10.50
N LEU A 406 1.05 -5.29 10.91
CA LEU A 406 1.07 -4.77 12.28
C LEU A 406 -0.24 -4.09 12.72
N VAL A 407 -0.97 -3.47 11.79
CA VAL A 407 -2.30 -2.87 12.07
C VAL A 407 -3.36 -3.96 12.16
N GLU A 408 -3.33 -4.95 11.28
CA GLU A 408 -4.25 -6.09 11.28
C GLU A 408 -4.11 -6.92 12.57
N ASP A 409 -2.89 -7.21 13.01
CA ASP A 409 -2.65 -7.92 14.27
C ASP A 409 -3.16 -7.13 15.46
N ARG A 410 -2.93 -5.81 15.46
CA ARG A 410 -3.47 -4.94 16.51
C ARG A 410 -4.98 -4.90 16.50
N GLN A 411 -5.61 -5.02 15.33
CA GLN A 411 -7.06 -5.05 15.18
C GLN A 411 -7.64 -6.30 15.82
N LYS A 412 -7.07 -7.47 15.52
CA LYS A 412 -7.46 -8.76 16.10
C LYS A 412 -7.38 -8.71 17.64
N VAL A 413 -6.27 -8.18 18.18
CA VAL A 413 -6.10 -8.03 19.64
C VAL A 413 -7.18 -7.14 20.28
N LEU A 414 -7.55 -6.03 19.61
CA LEU A 414 -8.59 -5.14 20.13
C LEU A 414 -10.00 -5.72 20.03
N GLN A 415 -10.27 -6.56 19.03
CA GLN A 415 -11.52 -7.31 18.91
C GLN A 415 -11.64 -8.36 20.01
N MET A 416 -10.61 -9.19 20.22
CA MET A 416 -10.58 -10.17 21.31
C MET A 416 -10.83 -9.53 22.68
N ARG A 417 -10.19 -8.38 22.96
CA ARG A 417 -10.40 -7.65 24.22
C ARG A 417 -11.82 -7.10 24.39
N ALA A 418 -12.47 -6.70 23.30
CA ALA A 418 -13.85 -6.23 23.37
C ALA A 418 -14.79 -7.38 23.74
N ASN A 419 -14.60 -8.54 23.13
CA ASN A 419 -15.40 -9.75 23.38
C ASN A 419 -15.27 -10.23 24.84
N ARG A 420 -14.08 -10.12 25.45
CA ARG A 420 -13.87 -10.44 26.87
C ARG A 420 -14.67 -9.54 27.83
N ILE A 421 -14.69 -8.23 27.58
CA ILE A 421 -15.38 -7.26 28.46
C ILE A 421 -16.91 -7.44 28.38
N THR A 422 -17.45 -7.78 27.21
CA THR A 422 -18.89 -8.06 27.07
C THR A 422 -19.31 -9.33 27.81
N LYS A 423 -18.45 -10.37 27.83
CA LYS A 423 -18.72 -11.61 28.58
C LYS A 423 -18.73 -11.37 30.10
N SER A 424 -17.79 -10.57 30.64
CA SER A 424 -17.73 -10.27 32.09
C SER A 424 -18.88 -9.36 32.58
N PHE A 425 -19.33 -8.41 31.76
CA PHE A 425 -20.45 -7.53 32.14
C PHE A 425 -21.79 -8.27 32.18
N PHE A 426 -21.95 -9.29 31.31
CA PHE A 426 -23.14 -10.13 31.30
C PHE A 426 -23.22 -11.05 32.53
N SER A 427 -22.09 -11.64 32.97
CA SER A 427 -22.06 -12.46 34.19
C SER A 427 -22.37 -11.66 35.46
N GLU A 428 -21.84 -10.44 35.58
CA GLU A 428 -22.11 -9.57 36.74
C GLU A 428 -23.54 -9.02 36.76
N SER A 429 -24.13 -8.74 35.59
CA SER A 429 -25.51 -8.24 35.51
C SER A 429 -26.55 -9.33 35.79
N ILE A 430 -26.28 -10.58 35.41
CA ILE A 430 -27.13 -11.73 35.76
C ILE A 430 -27.07 -11.99 37.27
N ALA A 431 -25.88 -11.93 37.89
CA ALA A 431 -25.73 -12.05 39.34
C ALA A 431 -26.48 -10.92 40.10
N ALA A 432 -26.43 -9.68 39.61
CA ALA A 432 -27.15 -8.55 40.21
C ALA A 432 -28.68 -8.62 40.02
N PHE A 433 -29.17 -9.16 38.89
CA PHE A 433 -30.60 -9.35 38.64
C PHE A 433 -31.18 -10.50 39.46
N CYS A 434 -30.42 -11.58 39.65
CA CYS A 434 -30.78 -12.66 40.58
C CYS A 434 -30.83 -12.19 42.04
N PHE A 435 -29.93 -11.29 42.46
CA PHE A 435 -29.89 -10.76 43.83
C PHE A 435 -31.01 -9.75 44.14
N ASN A 436 -31.40 -8.91 43.17
CA ASN A 436 -32.45 -7.90 43.39
C ASN A 436 -33.88 -8.43 43.24
N THR A 437 -34.08 -9.60 42.63
CA THR A 437 -35.41 -10.22 42.50
C THR A 437 -35.79 -11.06 43.73
N THR A 438 -34.87 -11.27 44.68
CA THR A 438 -35.14 -11.99 45.94
C THR A 438 -35.74 -11.10 47.04
N ILE A 439 -35.74 -9.77 46.89
CA ILE A 439 -36.09 -8.84 47.99
C ILE A 439 -37.42 -8.09 47.78
N GLY A 440 -38.13 -8.26 46.66
CA GLY A 440 -39.41 -7.58 46.50
C GLY A 440 -40.34 -8.21 45.49
N LEU A 441 -41.29 -9.02 45.96
CA LEU A 441 -42.74 -8.87 45.69
C LEU A 441 -43.49 -10.14 46.14
N ASN A 442 -44.14 -10.02 47.29
CA ASN A 442 -45.32 -10.83 47.61
C ASN A 442 -46.47 -10.43 46.68
N MET A 443 -47.19 -11.45 46.20
CA MET A 443 -48.60 -11.43 45.81
C MET A 443 -49.05 -10.48 44.68
N TRP A 444 -49.11 -11.00 43.44
CA TRP A 444 -50.32 -11.17 42.59
C TRP A 444 -49.94 -11.51 41.13
N SER A 445 -50.78 -12.32 40.45
CA SER A 445 -50.71 -12.73 39.03
C SER A 445 -49.63 -13.76 38.61
N ASN A 446 -49.95 -15.04 38.82
CA ASN A 446 -49.04 -16.19 38.63
C ASN A 446 -49.17 -16.95 37.28
N ILE A 447 -49.90 -16.44 36.29
CA ILE A 447 -50.15 -17.17 35.03
C ILE A 447 -49.63 -16.42 33.79
N VAL A 448 -49.73 -15.09 33.76
CA VAL A 448 -49.23 -14.28 32.63
C VAL A 448 -47.72 -14.07 32.70
N CYS A 449 -47.15 -13.93 33.90
CA CYS A 449 -45.69 -13.81 34.06
C CYS A 449 -44.96 -15.12 33.75
N ARG A 450 -45.53 -16.30 34.07
CA ARG A 450 -44.88 -17.59 33.81
C ARG A 450 -44.83 -17.95 32.32
N SER A 451 -45.85 -17.62 31.53
CA SER A 451 -45.83 -17.85 30.08
C SER A 451 -44.91 -16.87 29.35
N PHE A 452 -44.82 -15.63 29.83
CA PHE A 452 -43.88 -14.63 29.31
C PHE A 452 -42.43 -14.99 29.68
N PHE A 453 -42.19 -15.52 30.89
CA PHE A 453 -40.86 -15.98 31.33
C PHE A 453 -40.39 -17.21 30.55
N LEU A 454 -41.29 -18.17 30.27
CA LEU A 454 -40.96 -19.36 29.49
C LEU A 454 -40.75 -19.03 28.01
N SER A 455 -41.54 -18.10 27.45
CA SER A 455 -41.37 -17.57 26.09
C SER A 455 -40.05 -16.80 25.95
N CYS A 456 -39.70 -15.94 26.92
CA CYS A 456 -38.42 -15.25 26.95
C CYS A 456 -37.25 -16.22 27.14
N MET A 457 -37.34 -17.24 27.99
CA MET A 457 -36.28 -18.26 28.17
C MET A 457 -36.06 -19.09 26.90
N VAL A 458 -37.10 -19.38 26.13
CA VAL A 458 -36.99 -20.12 24.85
C VAL A 458 -36.44 -19.20 23.73
N LEU A 459 -36.85 -17.93 23.67
CA LEU A 459 -36.28 -16.94 22.75
C LEU A 459 -34.82 -16.57 23.07
N ILE A 460 -34.46 -16.59 24.35
CA ILE A 460 -33.09 -16.39 24.84
C ILE A 460 -32.26 -17.66 24.58
N GLY A 461 -32.83 -18.86 24.78
CA GLY A 461 -32.18 -20.14 24.46
C GLY A 461 -31.90 -20.34 22.97
N LEU A 462 -32.74 -19.79 22.08
CA LEU A 462 -32.51 -19.76 20.63
C LEU A 462 -31.54 -18.66 20.18
N SER A 463 -31.21 -17.70 21.05
CA SER A 463 -30.20 -16.66 20.79
C SER A 463 -28.82 -17.01 21.35
N PHE A 464 -28.68 -18.14 22.04
CA PHE A 464 -27.43 -18.67 22.59
C PHE A 464 -26.78 -19.75 21.71
N ALA A 465 -27.17 -19.86 20.45
CA ALA A 465 -26.55 -20.74 19.46
C ALA A 465 -25.86 -19.92 18.35
N THR A 466 -24.89 -19.11 18.74
CA THR A 466 -23.83 -18.67 17.81
C THR A 466 -22.56 -18.56 18.62
N ASP A 467 -21.74 -19.58 18.50
CA ASP A 467 -20.37 -19.61 18.97
C ASP A 467 -19.58 -18.46 18.34
N ASP A 468 -19.16 -17.51 19.19
CA ASP A 468 -18.02 -16.65 18.89
C ASP A 468 -17.01 -16.72 20.08
N PRO A 469 -15.76 -17.15 19.81
CA PRO A 469 -14.79 -17.53 20.82
C PRO A 469 -14.02 -16.32 21.38
N PHE A 470 -13.20 -16.58 22.41
CA PHE A 470 -12.28 -15.65 23.10
C PHE A 470 -12.83 -14.89 24.32
N THR A 471 -13.20 -15.65 25.34
CA THR A 471 -12.90 -15.33 26.75
C THR A 471 -11.37 -15.39 26.96
N THR A 472 -10.85 -14.80 28.04
CA THR A 472 -9.54 -15.18 28.58
C THR A 472 -9.62 -16.67 28.84
N GLU A 473 -9.01 -17.46 27.97
CA GLU A 473 -8.91 -18.91 28.14
C GLU A 473 -8.03 -19.11 29.37
N GLU A 474 -8.67 -19.34 30.52
CA GLU A 474 -8.17 -20.33 31.47
C GLU A 474 -8.15 -21.64 30.67
N TYR A 475 -7.04 -21.87 29.97
CA TYR A 475 -6.78 -23.20 29.44
C TYR A 475 -6.64 -24.11 30.65
N ASP A 476 -7.20 -25.30 30.57
CA ASP A 476 -6.96 -26.32 31.59
C ASP A 476 -5.46 -26.65 31.60
N GLU A 477 -4.71 -26.05 32.53
CA GLU A 477 -3.28 -26.29 32.68
C GLU A 477 -2.99 -27.78 32.88
N LYS A 478 -3.92 -28.49 33.54
CA LYS A 478 -3.86 -29.94 33.78
C LYS A 478 -4.07 -30.78 32.52
N LEU A 479 -5.05 -30.43 31.67
CA LEU A 479 -5.26 -31.11 30.39
C LEU A 479 -4.08 -30.85 29.44
N THR A 480 -3.58 -29.62 29.48
CA THR A 480 -2.41 -29.20 28.70
C THR A 480 -1.15 -29.94 29.15
N SER A 481 -0.92 -30.13 30.46
CA SER A 481 0.20 -30.93 30.96
C SER A 481 0.07 -32.41 30.61
N PHE A 482 -1.15 -32.97 30.69
CA PHE A 482 -1.41 -34.35 30.33
C PHE A 482 -1.14 -34.63 28.84
N ILE A 483 -1.64 -33.77 27.95
CA ILE A 483 -1.39 -33.92 26.50
C ILE A 483 0.09 -33.68 26.18
N ARG A 484 0.78 -32.80 26.91
CA ARG A 484 2.23 -32.63 26.77
C ARG A 484 2.99 -33.90 27.13
N GLU A 485 2.63 -34.56 28.24
CA GLU A 485 3.23 -35.82 28.67
C GLU A 485 2.97 -36.94 27.67
N ILE A 486 1.76 -37.01 27.08
CA ILE A 486 1.46 -37.97 26.00
C ILE A 486 2.35 -37.72 24.79
N LEU A 487 2.51 -36.46 24.36
CA LEU A 487 3.34 -36.12 23.21
C LEU A 487 4.82 -36.38 23.47
N GLU A 488 5.30 -36.19 24.71
CA GLU A 488 6.67 -36.51 25.11
C GLU A 488 6.90 -38.03 25.17
N ASN A 489 5.96 -38.80 25.72
CA ASN A 489 6.01 -40.28 25.67
C ASN A 489 5.95 -40.81 24.24
N PHE A 490 5.16 -40.17 23.38
CA PHE A 490 5.08 -40.53 21.97
C PHE A 490 6.40 -40.26 21.24
N ARG A 491 7.07 -39.14 21.53
CA ARG A 491 8.41 -38.83 20.99
C ARG A 491 9.39 -39.97 21.24
N ASP A 492 9.37 -40.53 22.45
CA ASP A 492 10.30 -41.58 22.85
C ASP A 492 10.00 -42.92 22.17
N GLN A 493 8.76 -43.14 21.72
CA GLN A 493 8.31 -44.36 21.02
C GLN A 493 8.34 -44.25 19.48
N MET A 494 8.62 -43.08 18.91
CA MET A 494 8.70 -42.88 17.45
C MET A 494 9.73 -43.77 16.72
N PRO A 495 10.93 -44.03 17.27
CA PRO A 495 11.95 -44.82 16.56
C PRO A 495 11.64 -46.32 16.50
N GLU A 496 11.04 -46.89 17.55
CA GLU A 496 10.75 -48.33 17.63
C GLU A 496 9.37 -48.68 17.04
N GLY A 497 8.48 -47.70 16.92
CA GLY A 497 7.09 -47.92 16.54
C GLY A 497 6.31 -48.63 17.66
N ILE A 498 4.98 -48.76 17.49
CA ILE A 498 4.11 -49.41 18.49
C ILE A 498 3.42 -50.60 17.81
N PRO A 499 3.93 -51.83 17.96
CA PRO A 499 3.39 -53.02 17.30
C PRO A 499 1.94 -53.33 17.71
N ASP A 500 1.59 -53.06 18.98
CA ASP A 500 0.30 -53.39 19.57
C ASP A 500 -0.88 -52.64 18.94
N ILE A 501 -0.63 -51.45 18.38
CA ILE A 501 -1.64 -50.58 17.74
C ILE A 501 -1.44 -50.54 16.20
N GLY A 502 -0.47 -51.30 15.68
CA GLY A 502 -0.18 -51.39 14.25
C GLY A 502 0.46 -50.11 13.66
N ILE A 503 1.21 -49.36 14.48
CA ILE A 503 1.89 -48.14 14.06
C ILE A 503 3.34 -48.51 13.72
N PRO A 504 3.77 -48.41 12.44
CA PRO A 504 5.16 -48.64 12.06
C PRO A 504 6.07 -47.54 12.65
N PRO A 505 7.40 -47.76 12.72
CA PRO A 505 8.33 -46.71 13.12
C PRO A 505 8.14 -45.46 12.23
N ILE A 506 8.08 -44.30 12.87
CA ILE A 506 7.83 -43.00 12.23
C ILE A 506 9.15 -42.23 12.06
N ASP A 507 10.24 -42.69 12.66
CA ASP A 507 11.57 -42.12 12.47
C ASP A 507 12.60 -43.27 12.38
N PRO A 508 12.96 -43.77 11.17
CA PRO A 508 12.68 -43.18 9.86
C PRO A 508 11.28 -43.51 9.30
N LEU A 509 10.56 -42.50 8.80
CA LEU A 509 9.30 -42.67 8.08
C LEU A 509 9.58 -43.08 6.63
N VAL A 510 9.13 -44.28 6.24
CA VAL A 510 9.26 -44.78 4.86
C VAL A 510 8.03 -44.40 4.04
N ILE A 511 8.23 -43.62 2.98
CA ILE A 511 7.17 -43.24 2.03
C ILE A 511 7.13 -44.27 0.88
N PRO A 512 5.93 -44.73 0.46
CA PRO A 512 5.79 -45.63 -0.67
C PRO A 512 6.33 -45.04 -1.98
N ASP A 513 6.73 -45.91 -2.92
CA ASP A 513 7.26 -45.51 -4.21
C ASP A 513 6.30 -44.57 -4.97
N ILE A 514 6.80 -43.42 -5.40
CA ILE A 514 6.03 -42.41 -6.12
C ILE A 514 6.42 -42.45 -7.60
N SER A 515 5.43 -42.53 -8.49
CA SER A 515 5.63 -42.45 -9.94
C SER A 515 4.68 -41.45 -10.57
N GLU A 516 5.22 -40.37 -11.12
CA GLU A 516 4.47 -39.25 -11.69
C GLU A 516 4.96 -38.88 -13.09
N ASP A 517 4.01 -38.70 -14.01
CA ASP A 517 4.26 -38.27 -15.40
C ASP A 517 3.88 -36.79 -15.55
N ILE A 518 4.86 -35.90 -15.47
CA ILE A 518 4.66 -34.45 -15.58
C ILE A 518 4.62 -34.05 -17.06
N LYS A 519 3.42 -33.68 -17.54
CA LYS A 519 3.18 -33.17 -18.90
C LYS A 519 2.75 -31.71 -18.86
N GLU A 520 3.70 -30.80 -18.65
CA GLU A 520 3.47 -29.35 -18.69
C GLU A 520 4.06 -28.73 -19.96
N ALA A 521 3.57 -27.56 -20.37
CA ALA A 521 3.98 -26.91 -21.63
C ALA A 521 5.50 -26.63 -21.72
N VAL A 522 6.15 -26.51 -20.57
CA VAL A 522 7.59 -26.25 -20.43
C VAL A 522 8.41 -27.50 -20.11
N ALA A 523 7.80 -28.63 -19.73
CA ALA A 523 8.52 -29.84 -19.33
C ALA A 523 7.69 -31.12 -19.55
N GLN A 524 8.28 -32.10 -20.21
CA GLN A 524 7.78 -33.47 -20.30
C GLN A 524 8.74 -34.38 -19.55
N LEU A 525 8.38 -34.80 -18.34
CA LEU A 525 9.26 -35.54 -17.43
C LEU A 525 8.54 -36.74 -16.83
N VAL A 526 9.19 -37.90 -16.82
CA VAL A 526 8.80 -39.07 -16.04
C VAL A 526 9.64 -39.07 -14.77
N LEU A 527 9.00 -38.96 -13.60
CA LEU A 527 9.63 -38.96 -12.29
C LEU A 527 9.25 -40.24 -11.54
N ARG A 528 10.24 -40.97 -11.05
CA ARG A 528 10.04 -42.15 -10.18
C ARG A 528 10.96 -42.03 -8.97
N MET A 529 10.38 -41.98 -7.78
CA MET A 529 11.11 -41.94 -6.52
C MET A 529 10.83 -43.24 -5.75
N ARG A 530 11.87 -43.88 -5.25
CA ARG A 530 11.79 -45.16 -4.53
C ARG A 530 12.58 -45.14 -3.24
N ASN A 531 12.18 -45.99 -2.30
CA ASN A 531 12.84 -46.16 -1.00
C ASN A 531 13.07 -44.81 -0.30
N ILE A 532 12.04 -43.97 -0.23
CA ILE A 532 12.16 -42.66 0.41
C ILE A 532 12.07 -42.88 1.91
N SER A 533 13.12 -42.58 2.65
CA SER A 533 13.15 -42.54 4.11
C SER A 533 13.29 -41.11 4.60
N ILE A 534 12.51 -40.74 5.60
CA ILE A 534 12.56 -39.43 6.25
C ILE A 534 13.03 -39.61 7.70
N GLU A 535 14.06 -38.89 8.08
CA GLU A 535 14.66 -38.88 9.41
C GLU A 535 14.53 -37.51 10.10
N GLY A 536 14.51 -37.51 11.43
CA GLY A 536 14.54 -36.30 12.26
C GLY A 536 13.16 -35.86 12.77
N ILE A 537 12.12 -36.68 12.58
CA ILE A 537 10.76 -36.40 13.06
C ILE A 537 10.71 -36.42 14.59
N SER A 538 11.50 -37.25 15.26
CA SER A 538 11.60 -37.36 16.71
C SER A 538 12.22 -36.15 17.41
N GLN A 539 12.92 -35.27 16.69
CA GLN A 539 13.60 -34.10 17.25
C GLN A 539 12.68 -32.89 17.43
N PHE A 540 11.37 -33.12 17.51
CA PHE A 540 10.39 -32.06 17.58
C PHE A 540 10.30 -31.41 18.97
N GLU A 541 10.07 -30.09 18.98
CA GLU A 541 9.87 -29.28 20.19
C GLU A 541 8.46 -28.67 20.20
N ILE A 542 7.74 -28.86 21.30
CA ILE A 542 6.38 -28.31 21.48
C ILE A 542 6.51 -26.84 21.93
N GLN A 543 6.31 -25.91 21.00
CA GLN A 543 6.35 -24.47 21.28
C GLN A 543 5.12 -24.00 22.06
N THR A 544 3.93 -24.41 21.59
CA THR A 544 2.67 -24.08 22.24
C THR A 544 1.73 -25.28 22.18
N LEU A 545 1.02 -25.53 23.27
CA LEU A 545 -0.02 -26.55 23.37
C LEU A 545 -1.12 -25.96 24.24
N LYS A 546 -2.34 -25.94 23.72
CA LYS A 546 -3.50 -25.33 24.34
C LYS A 546 -4.72 -26.18 24.03
N ALA A 547 -5.22 -26.88 25.04
CA ALA A 547 -6.42 -27.69 24.93
C ALA A 547 -7.53 -27.09 25.78
N ASP A 548 -8.76 -27.17 25.28
CA ASP A 548 -9.97 -26.68 25.92
C ASP A 548 -11.04 -27.77 25.82
N LEU A 549 -11.40 -28.35 26.97
CA LEU A 549 -12.37 -29.44 27.06
C LEU A 549 -13.81 -28.95 26.84
N GLU A 550 -14.13 -27.72 27.28
CA GLU A 550 -15.47 -27.15 27.13
C GLU A 550 -15.78 -26.81 25.67
N LYS A 551 -14.77 -26.33 24.94
CA LYS A 551 -14.89 -26.00 23.51
C LYS A 551 -14.58 -27.16 22.58
N GLY A 552 -14.09 -28.28 23.11
CA GLY A 552 -13.79 -29.47 22.33
C GLY A 552 -12.70 -29.26 21.27
N PHE A 553 -11.63 -28.51 21.57
CA PHE A 553 -10.51 -28.38 20.64
C PHE A 553 -9.13 -28.37 21.31
N ALA A 554 -8.12 -28.78 20.54
CA ALA A 554 -6.71 -28.67 20.89
C ALA A 554 -5.93 -27.96 19.79
N ASN A 555 -5.23 -26.89 20.16
CA ASN A 555 -4.30 -26.18 19.30
C ASN A 555 -2.87 -26.45 19.74
N PHE A 556 -2.01 -26.78 18.79
CA PHE A 556 -0.58 -26.96 19.06
C PHE A 556 0.29 -26.40 17.96
N SER A 557 1.50 -26.01 18.36
CA SER A 557 2.57 -25.57 17.48
C SER A 557 3.83 -26.31 17.87
N ILE A 558 4.35 -27.08 16.93
CA ILE A 558 5.53 -27.92 17.06
C ILE A 558 6.59 -27.40 16.08
N SER A 559 7.83 -27.28 16.52
CA SER A 559 8.96 -26.97 15.64
C SER A 559 9.93 -28.13 15.56
N LEU A 560 10.41 -28.44 14.36
CA LEU A 560 11.52 -29.36 14.14
C LEU A 560 12.72 -28.56 13.61
N PRO A 561 13.91 -28.73 14.21
CA PRO A 561 15.09 -27.97 13.81
C PRO A 561 15.54 -28.36 12.39
N VAL A 562 15.60 -29.66 12.11
CA VAL A 562 16.05 -30.22 10.84
C VAL A 562 15.28 -31.51 10.56
N LEU A 563 14.91 -31.72 9.29
CA LEU A 563 14.30 -32.95 8.78
C LEU A 563 15.02 -33.33 7.48
N GLU A 564 15.49 -34.57 7.41
CA GLU A 564 16.32 -35.07 6.32
C GLU A 564 15.57 -36.20 5.60
N ALA A 565 15.58 -36.20 4.27
CA ALA A 565 14.97 -37.26 3.49
C ALA A 565 15.94 -37.77 2.43
N GLU A 566 16.09 -39.07 2.34
CA GLU A 566 16.94 -39.73 1.36
C GLU A 566 16.14 -40.75 0.56
N GLY A 567 16.59 -41.03 -0.65
CA GLY A 567 15.97 -42.05 -1.50
C GLY A 567 16.62 -42.13 -2.87
N TYR A 568 16.03 -42.93 -3.76
CA TYR A 568 16.49 -43.07 -5.14
C TYR A 568 15.52 -42.41 -6.11
N CYS A 569 16.03 -41.59 -7.02
CA CYS A 569 15.23 -40.86 -8.00
C CYS A 569 15.69 -41.18 -9.43
N TYR A 570 14.73 -41.65 -10.24
CA TYR A 570 14.85 -41.79 -11.67
C TYR A 570 14.01 -40.71 -12.35
N MET A 571 14.66 -39.84 -13.12
CA MET A 571 14.05 -38.78 -13.93
C MET A 571 14.47 -38.96 -15.37
N ASN A 572 13.51 -38.95 -16.29
CA ASN A 572 13.82 -38.96 -17.71
C ASN A 572 12.82 -38.08 -18.47
N GLY A 573 13.32 -37.12 -19.25
CA GLY A 573 12.48 -36.32 -20.12
C GLY A 573 13.16 -35.10 -20.71
N LYS A 574 12.36 -34.15 -21.21
CA LYS A 574 12.84 -32.92 -21.85
C LYS A 574 12.24 -31.68 -21.18
N VAL A 575 13.08 -30.69 -20.93
CA VAL A 575 12.68 -29.35 -20.46
C VAL A 575 12.90 -28.33 -21.58
N LEU A 576 11.97 -27.40 -21.74
CA LEU A 576 11.89 -26.41 -22.83
C LEU A 576 11.89 -27.03 -24.24
N GLY A 577 11.54 -28.31 -24.35
CA GLY A 577 11.53 -29.07 -25.62
C GLY A 577 12.91 -29.45 -26.18
N ILE A 578 13.99 -28.86 -25.66
CA ILE A 578 15.35 -28.98 -26.24
C ILE A 578 16.38 -29.59 -25.28
N PHE A 579 16.18 -29.52 -23.96
CA PHE A 579 17.18 -30.00 -22.99
C PHE A 579 16.76 -31.36 -22.41
N PRO A 580 17.46 -32.46 -22.74
CA PRO A 580 17.22 -33.74 -22.10
C PRO A 580 17.70 -33.69 -20.65
N ILE A 581 16.83 -34.07 -19.72
CA ILE A 581 17.17 -34.28 -18.31
C ILE A 581 17.06 -35.77 -18.04
N THR A 582 18.18 -36.36 -17.66
CA THR A 582 18.27 -37.73 -17.18
C THR A 582 18.96 -37.72 -15.83
N SER A 583 18.27 -38.16 -14.79
CA SER A 583 18.82 -38.40 -13.47
C SER A 583 18.52 -39.83 -13.10
N ASP A 584 19.52 -40.57 -12.65
CA ASP A 584 19.33 -41.91 -12.08
C ASP A 584 20.35 -42.07 -10.96
N GLY A 585 19.89 -41.88 -9.73
CA GLY A 585 20.76 -41.96 -8.57
C GLY A 585 20.11 -41.49 -7.27
N PRO A 586 20.87 -41.54 -6.17
CA PRO A 586 20.37 -41.13 -4.87
C PRO A 586 20.15 -39.62 -4.82
N PHE A 587 19.10 -39.24 -4.10
CA PHE A 587 18.80 -37.86 -3.77
C PHE A 587 18.76 -37.68 -2.25
N PHE A 588 19.09 -36.47 -1.82
CA PHE A 588 19.06 -36.06 -0.43
C PHE A 588 18.33 -34.72 -0.32
N ILE A 589 17.41 -34.60 0.64
CA ILE A 589 16.64 -33.39 0.90
C ILE A 589 16.84 -33.02 2.36
N LYS A 590 17.21 -31.77 2.61
CA LYS A 590 17.31 -31.21 3.95
C LYS A 590 16.34 -30.04 4.09
N VAL A 591 15.44 -30.15 5.06
CA VAL A 591 14.49 -29.11 5.42
C VAL A 591 14.86 -28.59 6.80
N SER A 592 15.07 -27.27 6.93
CA SER A 592 15.38 -26.66 8.23
C SER A 592 14.28 -25.70 8.68
N GLU A 593 14.16 -25.52 10.00
CA GLU A 593 13.18 -24.65 10.64
C GLU A 593 11.73 -25.02 10.27
N VAL A 594 11.39 -26.31 10.41
CA VAL A 594 10.03 -26.78 10.14
C VAL A 594 9.13 -26.39 11.30
N LEU A 595 7.97 -25.79 11.00
CA LEU A 595 6.95 -25.44 11.97
C LEU A 595 5.63 -26.08 11.54
N ILE A 596 5.10 -26.94 12.40
CA ILE A 596 3.83 -27.65 12.26
C ILE A 596 2.82 -27.03 13.22
N GLN A 597 1.72 -26.52 12.68
CA GLN A 597 0.61 -25.98 13.45
C GLN A 597 -0.60 -26.89 13.28
N GLY A 598 -1.16 -27.36 14.38
CA GLY A 598 -2.27 -28.31 14.40
C GLY A 598 -3.51 -27.77 15.10
N TYR A 599 -4.67 -28.11 14.55
CA TYR A 599 -5.98 -27.95 15.17
C TYR A 599 -6.66 -29.33 15.23
N GLY A 600 -7.02 -29.79 16.42
CA GLY A 600 -7.76 -31.04 16.62
C GLY A 600 -9.10 -30.81 17.29
N ASP A 601 -10.16 -31.45 16.78
CA ASP A 601 -11.50 -31.46 17.38
C ASP A 601 -11.62 -32.62 18.37
N LEU A 602 -11.85 -32.30 19.64
CA LEU A 602 -12.01 -33.23 20.77
C LEU A 602 -13.49 -33.34 21.12
N ASN A 603 -14.01 -34.56 21.14
CA ASN A 603 -15.36 -34.86 21.60
C ASN A 603 -15.33 -35.76 22.83
N VAL A 604 -16.30 -35.54 23.71
CA VAL A 604 -16.50 -36.35 24.92
C VAL A 604 -17.65 -37.30 24.67
N THR A 605 -17.38 -38.60 24.75
CA THR A 605 -18.42 -39.62 24.58
C THR A 605 -18.87 -40.07 25.97
N THR A 606 -20.11 -39.75 26.35
CA THR A 606 -20.72 -40.16 27.62
C THR A 606 -21.38 -41.52 27.49
N GLY A 607 -20.59 -42.59 27.68
CA GLY A 607 -21.06 -43.96 27.94
C GLY A 607 -20.83 -44.36 29.39
N GLY A 608 -20.86 -45.66 29.70
CA GLY A 608 -20.59 -46.20 31.04
C GLY A 608 -19.21 -45.81 31.63
N GLN A 609 -18.32 -45.24 30.82
CA GLN A 609 -17.14 -44.48 31.20
C GLN A 609 -17.04 -43.26 30.28
N THR A 610 -16.79 -42.07 30.83
CA THR A 610 -16.53 -40.85 30.04
C THR A 610 -15.18 -41.00 29.33
N ARG A 611 -15.15 -40.91 27.99
CA ARG A 611 -13.92 -41.04 27.19
C ARG A 611 -13.72 -39.82 26.29
N LEU A 612 -12.47 -39.43 26.10
CA LEU A 612 -12.07 -38.41 25.14
C LEU A 612 -11.75 -39.05 23.79
N HIS A 613 -12.31 -38.49 22.72
CA HIS A 613 -12.07 -38.97 21.36
C HIS A 613 -11.77 -37.78 20.44
N MET A 614 -10.71 -37.87 19.65
CA MET A 614 -10.37 -36.88 18.63
C MET A 614 -10.98 -37.29 17.29
N ASN A 615 -11.88 -36.45 16.77
CA ASN A 615 -12.64 -36.75 15.54
C ASN A 615 -11.92 -36.31 14.27
N ASP A 616 -11.26 -35.15 14.31
CA ASP A 616 -10.57 -34.57 13.17
C ASP A 616 -9.28 -33.91 13.66
N LEU A 617 -8.22 -34.05 12.87
CA LEU A 617 -6.91 -33.45 13.12
C LEU A 617 -6.44 -32.81 11.83
N LYS A 618 -6.27 -31.49 11.86
CA LYS A 618 -5.80 -30.69 10.72
C LYS A 618 -4.44 -30.11 11.04
N LEU A 619 -3.45 -30.50 10.26
CA LEU A 619 -2.08 -30.03 10.38
C LEU A 619 -1.70 -29.10 9.22
N HIS A 620 -1.00 -28.02 9.54
CA HIS A 620 -0.45 -27.07 8.59
C HIS A 620 1.06 -26.96 8.78
N LEU A 621 1.83 -27.27 7.75
CA LEU A 621 3.30 -27.29 7.77
C LEU A 621 3.89 -26.06 7.07
N THR A 622 4.88 -25.45 7.69
CA THR A 622 5.73 -24.39 7.12
C THR A 622 7.20 -24.69 7.37
N PHE A 623 8.10 -24.18 6.54
CA PHE A 623 9.54 -24.40 6.68
C PHE A 623 10.35 -23.19 6.22
N GLY A 624 11.56 -23.01 6.77
CA GLY A 624 12.47 -21.91 6.43
C GLY A 624 13.24 -22.17 5.14
N THR A 625 14.16 -23.12 5.18
CA THR A 625 15.06 -23.48 4.07
C THR A 625 14.82 -24.91 3.60
N LEU A 626 15.00 -25.12 2.29
CA LEU A 626 14.87 -26.42 1.61
C LEU A 626 16.05 -26.57 0.67
N ASP A 627 16.94 -27.50 1.02
CA ASP A 627 18.08 -27.88 0.22
C ASP A 627 17.81 -29.26 -0.40
N ILE A 628 17.97 -29.37 -1.72
CA ILE A 628 17.74 -30.61 -2.46
C ILE A 628 19.00 -30.88 -3.28
N GLU A 629 19.59 -32.06 -3.06
CA GLU A 629 20.78 -32.52 -3.75
C GLU A 629 20.48 -33.81 -4.53
N PHE A 630 20.81 -33.81 -5.81
CA PHE A 630 20.77 -34.99 -6.67
C PHE A 630 22.22 -35.36 -7.02
N GLN A 631 22.68 -36.54 -6.58
CA GLN A 631 24.08 -36.92 -6.78
C GLN A 631 24.40 -37.31 -8.24
N SER A 632 23.39 -37.71 -9.03
CA SER A 632 23.57 -38.24 -10.38
C SER A 632 22.82 -37.44 -11.46
N LEU A 633 22.87 -36.11 -11.38
CA LEU A 633 22.36 -35.23 -12.45
C LEU A 633 23.40 -35.13 -13.59
N LEU A 634 23.16 -35.81 -14.72
CA LEU A 634 24.07 -35.81 -15.87
C LEU A 634 24.07 -34.46 -16.61
N GLY A 635 25.25 -33.86 -16.79
CA GLY A 635 25.45 -32.66 -17.63
C GLY A 635 26.61 -31.75 -17.24
N GLY A 636 27.70 -32.29 -16.67
CA GLY A 636 28.80 -31.56 -16.02
C GLY A 636 29.19 -30.19 -16.61
N GLY A 637 29.44 -29.21 -15.74
CA GLY A 637 29.87 -27.85 -16.07
C GLY A 637 29.21 -26.78 -15.20
N GLN A 638 29.49 -25.49 -15.46
CA GLN A 638 28.81 -24.37 -14.78
C GLN A 638 27.27 -24.39 -14.95
N TRP A 639 26.79 -25.09 -15.99
CA TRP A 639 25.36 -25.27 -16.26
C TRP A 639 24.68 -26.23 -15.29
N THR A 640 25.37 -27.27 -14.81
CA THR A 640 24.83 -28.19 -13.79
C THR A 640 24.54 -27.44 -12.49
N GLN A 641 25.45 -26.58 -12.05
CA GLN A 641 25.26 -25.74 -10.86
C GLN A 641 24.10 -24.75 -11.03
N THR A 642 23.89 -24.24 -12.25
CA THR A 642 22.77 -23.34 -12.55
C THR A 642 21.44 -24.09 -12.56
N LEU A 643 21.40 -25.30 -13.11
CA LEU A 643 20.24 -26.20 -13.04
C LEU A 643 19.90 -26.61 -11.61
N VAL A 644 20.90 -26.94 -10.78
CA VAL A 644 20.69 -27.24 -9.36
C VAL A 644 20.06 -26.04 -8.64
N ARG A 645 20.57 -24.82 -8.85
CA ARG A 645 19.95 -23.60 -8.27
C ARG A 645 18.52 -23.36 -8.77
N LEU A 646 18.24 -23.65 -10.03
CA LEU A 646 16.89 -23.55 -10.59
C LEU A 646 15.95 -24.59 -9.96
N ILE A 647 16.40 -25.84 -9.80
CA ILE A 647 15.64 -26.89 -9.13
C ILE A 647 15.38 -26.51 -7.67
N SER A 648 16.36 -25.97 -6.93
CA SER A 648 16.13 -25.46 -5.57
C SER A 648 15.10 -24.32 -5.55
N SER A 649 15.06 -23.45 -6.56
CA SER A 649 14.05 -22.38 -6.67
C SER A 649 12.64 -22.91 -6.97
N LEU A 650 12.54 -24.01 -7.73
CA LEU A 650 11.29 -24.71 -8.03
C LEU A 650 10.90 -25.71 -6.92
N GLY A 651 11.84 -26.07 -6.05
CA GLY A 651 11.66 -27.05 -4.98
C GLY A 651 10.51 -26.70 -4.04
N ARG A 652 10.28 -25.40 -3.77
CA ARG A 652 9.14 -24.94 -2.97
C ARG A 652 7.78 -25.22 -3.63
N GLN A 653 7.68 -25.11 -4.96
CA GLN A 653 6.44 -25.40 -5.70
C GLN A 653 6.19 -26.92 -5.79
N ILE A 654 7.26 -27.69 -5.95
CA ILE A 654 7.22 -29.15 -6.01
C ILE A 654 6.84 -29.72 -4.63
N PHE A 655 7.47 -29.23 -3.55
CA PHE A 655 7.12 -29.58 -2.17
C PHE A 655 5.64 -29.26 -1.86
N MET A 656 5.14 -28.11 -2.32
CA MET A 656 3.72 -27.74 -2.22
C MET A 656 2.78 -28.56 -3.12
N LYS A 657 3.25 -29.49 -3.95
CA LYS A 657 2.39 -30.53 -4.56
C LYS A 657 2.42 -31.81 -3.72
N PHE A 658 3.60 -32.21 -3.24
CA PHE A 658 3.79 -33.40 -2.40
C PHE A 658 3.22 -33.28 -0.98
N HIS A 659 3.09 -32.07 -0.44
CA HIS A 659 2.58 -31.83 0.92
C HIS A 659 1.26 -32.55 1.20
N LYS A 660 0.35 -32.65 0.22
CA LYS A 660 -1.00 -33.15 0.46
C LYS A 660 -1.02 -34.65 0.79
N GLU A 661 -0.20 -35.44 0.12
CA GLU A 661 -0.16 -36.90 0.30
C GLU A 661 0.58 -37.26 1.59
N ALA A 662 1.71 -36.60 1.87
CA ALA A 662 2.46 -36.80 3.11
C ALA A 662 1.64 -36.42 4.35
N MET A 663 0.89 -35.31 4.29
CA MET A 663 0.04 -34.88 5.41
C MET A 663 -1.13 -35.83 5.63
N GLN A 664 -1.73 -36.40 4.58
CA GLN A 664 -2.85 -37.34 4.73
C GLN A 664 -2.47 -38.62 5.47
N GLU A 665 -1.28 -39.16 5.24
CA GLU A 665 -0.81 -40.37 5.95
C GLU A 665 -0.39 -40.03 7.38
N LEU A 666 0.26 -38.87 7.59
CA LEU A 666 0.61 -38.39 8.92
C LEU A 666 -0.64 -38.12 9.79
N ASP A 667 -1.67 -37.48 9.24
CA ASP A 667 -2.94 -37.20 9.92
C ASP A 667 -3.61 -38.51 10.39
N LYS A 668 -3.65 -39.54 9.53
CA LYS A 668 -4.24 -40.86 9.88
C LYS A 668 -3.45 -41.58 10.97
N ALA A 669 -2.12 -41.56 10.91
CA ALA A 669 -1.26 -42.22 11.88
C ALA A 669 -1.38 -41.56 13.27
N LEU A 670 -1.32 -40.23 13.30
CA LEU A 670 -1.46 -39.46 14.53
C LEU A 670 -2.85 -39.60 15.15
N LEU A 671 -3.92 -39.56 14.35
CA LEU A 671 -5.29 -39.70 14.85
C LEU A 671 -5.52 -41.06 15.52
N LYS A 672 -4.98 -42.16 14.94
CA LYS A 672 -5.06 -43.49 15.56
C LYS A 672 -4.31 -43.57 16.88
N LEU A 673 -3.10 -43.00 16.94
CA LEU A 673 -2.30 -42.98 18.15
C LEU A 673 -2.98 -42.17 19.26
N ILE A 674 -3.38 -40.95 18.94
CA ILE A 674 -4.02 -40.04 19.89
C ILE A 674 -5.27 -40.69 20.48
N ASN A 675 -6.13 -41.31 19.66
CA ASN A 675 -7.31 -41.99 20.16
C ASN A 675 -6.99 -43.22 21.02
N SER A 676 -5.93 -43.97 20.68
CA SER A 676 -5.52 -45.13 21.50
C SER A 676 -4.96 -44.75 22.88
N GLU A 677 -4.30 -43.60 23.00
CA GLU A 677 -3.79 -43.09 24.29
C GLU A 677 -4.90 -42.38 25.09
N LEU A 678 -5.79 -41.64 24.41
CA LEU A 678 -6.96 -41.03 25.05
C LEU A 678 -7.93 -42.08 25.60
N ASP A 679 -8.07 -43.24 24.95
CA ASP A 679 -8.90 -44.36 25.41
C ASP A 679 -8.33 -45.08 26.63
N LYS A 680 -7.02 -44.96 26.93
CA LYS A 680 -6.38 -45.54 28.12
C LYS A 680 -6.61 -44.70 29.39
N GLY A 681 -6.92 -43.41 29.26
CA GLY A 681 -7.09 -42.49 30.38
C GLY A 681 -8.49 -42.50 30.98
N THR A 682 -8.64 -42.90 32.24
CA THR A 682 -9.89 -42.73 33.00
C THR A 682 -10.09 -41.26 33.40
N LEU A 683 -11.03 -40.58 32.72
CA LEU A 683 -11.52 -39.22 33.01
C LEU A 683 -12.12 -39.04 34.42
N SER A 684 -12.30 -40.11 35.20
CA SER A 684 -12.82 -40.03 36.57
C SER A 684 -11.91 -39.23 37.50
N ASP A 685 -10.59 -39.25 37.28
CA ASP A 685 -9.63 -38.52 38.13
C ASP A 685 -9.52 -37.02 37.74
N LEU A 686 -9.98 -36.65 36.54
CA LEU A 686 -9.97 -35.28 36.04
C LEU A 686 -11.29 -34.53 36.30
N LEU A 687 -12.42 -35.25 36.42
CA LEU A 687 -13.76 -34.66 36.59
C LEU A 687 -14.10 -34.27 38.04
N ASP A 688 -13.42 -34.80 39.06
CA ASP A 688 -13.74 -34.54 40.48
C ASP A 688 -13.40 -33.12 40.97
N GLN A 689 -12.84 -32.23 40.13
CA GLN A 689 -12.45 -30.87 40.54
C GLN A 689 -12.90 -29.73 39.62
N ILE A 690 -13.76 -29.99 38.63
CA ILE A 690 -14.35 -28.90 37.83
C ILE A 690 -15.66 -28.49 38.50
N PRO A 691 -15.82 -27.24 38.98
CA PRO A 691 -17.08 -26.81 39.57
C PRO A 691 -18.14 -26.75 38.47
N ILE A 692 -19.07 -27.70 38.50
CA ILE A 692 -20.28 -27.66 37.69
C ILE A 692 -21.10 -26.46 38.19
N GLY A 693 -21.04 -25.34 37.47
CA GLY A 693 -21.81 -24.14 37.77
C GLY A 693 -23.31 -24.43 37.67
N ALA A 694 -24.01 -24.25 38.78
CA ALA A 694 -25.47 -24.15 38.86
C ALA A 694 -25.97 -22.76 38.47
#